data_AF-A0A0P9FUK5-F1
#
_entry.id   AF-A0A0P9FUK5-F1
#
_cell.length_a   1.000
_cell.length_b   1.000
_cell.length_c   1.000
_cell.angle_alpha   90.00
_cell.angle_beta   90.00
_cell.angle_gamma   90.00
#
_symmetry.space_group_name_H-M   'P 1'
#
loop_
_entity.id
_entity.type
_entity.pdbx_description
1 polymer ?
#
loop_
_entity_poly.entity_id
_entity_poly.type
_entity_poly.pdbx_seq_one_letter_code
_entity_poly.pdbx_strand_id
1 'polypeptide(L)'
;MSETASKTTLTKTVLRVFRNLFWSLLVALIGLVALVFSGVGNQLIVYGANKLVPNLSISMKDDPLLRGGQFSVNYKNEQLALTLVNAQLDVRFYSCAAICVKQFNAQSVAVELAANKNTQEPDTQSPLGKIELPMSLAVKTFSIKSFRFTQGELVLDVIEFFTQLNAQKSELTVERLAVNKIKLALPTQDKETSATKTTSPITMPKISPLHFETPLDWQINALRVSQFELVQADVSQVIRNVSLQAKQQASDLNIVHFSLYYQDISAALKGALSLANHNPISLNATVKHPKHAIKANLEGDLSALTISSELTGLYSASLNGSASLLNEQLPFELNVLSKHLELVQDDKTIAVDDVSVSATGDLTAFDYSLNTKLSVTDMPKLAIDGEGKGNFSELNIERLNINSENSTLTLAGKVNWQQGVDASISVLSENISTEEFLPSVASNLALKGDLAVRANGNKWQLDIPEFAVAGQINNAPIDAIVAMKVDDSLKASISKLQITSGKNQLTLHGEITKEWDISGKLNLVNPDTLDPRLSGHGNAEFKISGELEKPKARWQANLKQLAFEEYRIDALSSEGHVDVAKNYLSKIAFDAKGISLDDQPIHAVSVSIEGDLKQHLAKLSLESETLNAKSHINGGLINNQYTGSLNKLALKNQTINLTNQQAIDFSYHVNSGQVNVSEHCWQGTNTAFCLKPLTASAEQGELSLALTHFDLSVLTLALPKSITPAGQLVGHLDARWQNGKLLSLNSEIKSSDVNFAINESFIKTQVPIEQFYFNAKADQKNVTLDANLTSSVLGNIISDIDITDVTGKRALTGKIQLQALDFSNLTGFSQQIDKLDGELNADVTLSGSAFSPQVNGKLALQGLAFLAPWTPLSIEQGNMAINFNDHSANVNGELFDSNKGSLALDGQANWQGELSASANIKGNGFKIALEPNLWFAISPNINMTYEQQFANISGQVRVVDGRIKVKELPEGAVSVSDDEVIVDAAKQTKKPLPIRYGIGLSVVIDDNVRIDSFGLRSKLKGDVLFKQVGDTPLIATGEVALLEGYYRGLGQELHIEKGQIAFNGAVDKPLLNVRAIRNPDLTEDGVIAGIKLTGGVEQPRLEVFSDPKMDQAMALSYLLSGRPLSDSNSSSDGMLTQLLLSRGLARGEGSITKIGEAIGIEDVSLSSRGSGEETKVEISGYVAPGIQVRYSIGIFDSMSEVAVRYQLLPKLYIEAISGLNDSLDILYKFDWD
;
A
#
# COMPACT_ATOMS: atom_id res chain seq x y z
N MET A 1 -41.54 42.53 129.67
CA MET A 1 -40.19 43.15 129.64
C MET A 1 -39.68 43.00 128.22
N SER A 2 -39.41 44.11 127.50
CA SER A 2 -38.10 44.44 126.86
C SER A 2 -37.58 43.38 125.87
N GLU A 3 -37.07 43.62 124.66
CA GLU A 3 -36.54 44.77 123.93
C GLU A 3 -36.20 44.26 122.50
N THR A 4 -36.04 45.19 121.55
CA THR A 4 -35.38 45.16 120.21
C THR A 4 -34.60 43.91 119.69
N ALA A 5 -34.76 43.59 118.38
CA ALA A 5 -33.76 43.14 117.37
C ALA A 5 -34.44 42.23 116.29
N SER A 6 -34.56 42.61 115.02
CA SER A 6 -33.52 42.79 113.99
C SER A 6 -33.12 41.49 113.28
N LYS A 7 -33.29 41.53 111.93
CA LYS A 7 -32.39 40.97 110.92
C LYS A 7 -32.45 39.47 110.59
N THR A 8 -32.35 39.26 109.27
CA THR A 8 -31.51 38.24 108.63
C THR A 8 -31.79 36.78 108.95
N THR A 9 -32.76 36.17 108.27
CA THR A 9 -32.78 34.69 108.17
C THR A 9 -33.50 34.12 106.96
N LEU A 10 -34.11 34.91 106.07
CA LEU A 10 -34.72 34.35 104.84
C LEU A 10 -33.71 34.04 103.71
N THR A 11 -32.44 34.43 103.83
CA THR A 11 -31.39 34.22 102.81
C THR A 11 -30.40 33.07 103.12
N LYS A 12 -30.42 32.44 104.30
CA LYS A 12 -29.50 31.31 104.64
C LYS A 12 -30.11 29.92 104.48
N THR A 13 -31.41 29.74 104.70
CA THR A 13 -32.06 28.42 104.62
C THR A 13 -32.32 28.01 103.17
N VAL A 14 -32.70 28.96 102.31
CA VAL A 14 -32.85 28.74 100.86
C VAL A 14 -31.51 28.36 100.22
N LEU A 15 -30.40 29.00 100.61
CA LEU A 15 -29.06 28.69 100.08
C LEU A 15 -28.55 27.30 100.49
N ARG A 16 -28.90 26.84 101.71
CA ARG A 16 -28.47 25.51 102.22
C ARG A 16 -29.29 24.37 101.61
N VAL A 17 -30.58 24.60 101.36
CA VAL A 17 -31.42 23.69 100.58
C VAL A 17 -30.90 23.63 99.15
N PHE A 18 -30.66 24.76 98.49
CA PHE A 18 -30.08 24.78 97.14
C PHE A 18 -28.73 24.07 97.05
N ARG A 19 -27.83 24.24 98.03
CA ARG A 19 -26.51 23.57 98.03
C ARG A 19 -26.60 22.06 98.21
N ASN A 20 -27.45 21.59 99.13
CA ASN A 20 -27.61 20.15 99.34
C ASN A 20 -28.40 19.52 98.19
N LEU A 21 -29.41 20.21 97.66
CA LEU A 21 -30.09 19.81 96.43
C LEU A 21 -29.09 19.73 95.28
N PHE A 22 -28.18 20.71 95.16
CA PHE A 22 -27.14 20.75 94.12
C PHE A 22 -26.18 19.58 94.23
N TRP A 23 -25.67 19.24 95.43
CA TRP A 23 -24.75 18.09 95.59
C TRP A 23 -25.46 16.74 95.44
N SER A 24 -26.70 16.59 95.93
CA SER A 24 -27.47 15.38 95.67
C SER A 24 -27.85 15.27 94.19
N LEU A 25 -28.19 16.37 93.53
CA LEU A 25 -28.36 16.41 92.08
C LEU A 25 -27.05 16.07 91.38
N LEU A 26 -25.90 16.59 91.83
CA LEU A 26 -24.61 16.34 91.21
C LEU A 26 -24.19 14.88 91.34
N VAL A 27 -24.35 14.25 92.51
CA VAL A 27 -24.05 12.82 92.71
C VAL A 27 -25.06 11.94 91.97
N ALA A 28 -26.35 12.30 91.98
CA ALA A 28 -27.35 11.62 91.16
C ALA A 28 -27.06 11.80 89.67
N LEU A 29 -26.59 12.96 89.23
CA LEU A 29 -26.20 13.26 87.86
C LEU A 29 -24.94 12.49 87.47
N ILE A 30 -23.92 12.44 88.32
CA ILE A 30 -22.69 11.65 88.10
C ILE A 30 -23.01 10.16 88.09
N GLY A 31 -23.86 9.68 89.00
CA GLY A 31 -24.32 8.30 89.04
C GLY A 31 -25.17 7.94 87.82
N LEU A 32 -26.06 8.83 87.38
CA LEU A 32 -26.87 8.68 86.18
C LEU A 32 -26.00 8.72 84.91
N VAL A 33 -25.01 9.61 84.85
CA VAL A 33 -23.99 9.66 83.80
C VAL A 33 -23.18 8.37 83.77
N ALA A 34 -22.64 7.91 84.91
CA ALA A 34 -21.89 6.66 85.00
C ALA A 34 -22.74 5.44 84.61
N LEU A 35 -24.03 5.43 84.96
CA LEU A 35 -24.97 4.38 84.57
C LEU A 35 -25.22 4.40 83.06
N VAL A 36 -25.51 5.57 82.47
CA VAL A 36 -25.68 5.76 81.02
C VAL A 36 -24.44 5.27 80.24
N PHE A 37 -23.23 5.44 80.78
CA PHE A 37 -22.00 4.98 80.15
C PHE A 37 -21.58 3.53 80.51
N SER A 38 -22.34 2.82 81.35
CA SER A 38 -22.08 1.42 81.73
C SER A 38 -22.79 0.42 80.79
N GLY A 39 -22.34 -0.84 80.74
CA GLY A 39 -23.00 -1.89 79.95
C GLY A 39 -24.46 -2.10 80.35
N VAL A 40 -24.74 -2.17 81.66
CA VAL A 40 -26.09 -2.37 82.20
C VAL A 40 -27.01 -1.18 81.89
N GLY A 41 -26.53 0.06 82.04
CA GLY A 41 -27.37 1.23 81.72
C GLY A 41 -27.66 1.37 80.23
N ASN A 42 -26.73 0.99 79.35
CA ASN A 42 -26.99 0.94 77.90
C ASN A 42 -28.04 -0.12 77.54
N GLN A 43 -28.04 -1.29 78.21
CA GLN A 43 -29.10 -2.30 78.02
C GLN A 43 -30.47 -1.78 78.48
N LEU A 44 -30.54 -1.05 79.61
CA LEU A 44 -31.77 -0.40 80.06
C LEU A 44 -32.26 0.68 79.08
N ILE A 45 -31.36 1.48 78.53
CA ILE A 45 -31.68 2.50 77.51
C ILE A 45 -32.22 1.82 76.25
N VAL A 46 -31.60 0.74 75.78
CA VAL A 46 -32.10 -0.01 74.62
C VAL A 46 -33.44 -0.68 74.89
N TYR A 47 -33.62 -1.29 76.06
CA TYR A 47 -34.93 -1.82 76.47
C TYR A 47 -36.00 -0.73 76.47
N GLY A 48 -35.68 0.44 77.03
CA GLY A 48 -36.57 1.61 77.04
C GLY A 48 -36.89 2.13 75.63
N ALA A 49 -35.88 2.28 74.77
CA ALA A 49 -36.05 2.73 73.40
C ALA A 49 -36.95 1.78 72.58
N ASN A 50 -36.75 0.46 72.71
CA ASN A 50 -37.57 -0.55 72.04
C ASN A 50 -39.03 -0.57 72.52
N LYS A 51 -39.31 -0.10 73.75
CA LYS A 51 -40.67 -0.04 74.31
C LYS A 51 -41.37 1.31 74.10
N LEU A 52 -40.62 2.41 74.12
CA LEU A 52 -41.15 3.78 74.07
C LEU A 52 -41.32 4.30 72.63
N VAL A 53 -40.52 3.81 71.69
CA VAL A 53 -40.59 4.24 70.29
C VAL A 53 -41.26 3.14 69.46
N PRO A 54 -42.51 3.34 68.98
CA PRO A 54 -43.18 2.36 68.13
C PRO A 54 -42.34 2.04 66.89
N ASN A 55 -42.31 0.75 66.53
CA ASN A 55 -41.61 0.23 65.35
C ASN A 55 -40.09 0.43 65.33
N LEU A 56 -39.47 0.76 66.47
CA LEU A 56 -38.02 0.74 66.68
C LEU A 56 -37.61 -0.58 67.34
N SER A 57 -36.63 -1.27 66.76
CA SER A 57 -36.01 -2.45 67.32
C SER A 57 -34.49 -2.31 67.27
N ILE A 58 -33.88 -2.20 68.44
CA ILE A 58 -32.44 -2.16 68.64
C ILE A 58 -32.02 -3.47 69.31
N SER A 59 -31.13 -4.23 68.67
CA SER A 59 -30.49 -5.41 69.26
C SER A 59 -29.03 -5.11 69.59
N MET A 60 -28.52 -5.57 70.73
CA MET A 60 -27.14 -5.35 71.18
C MET A 60 -26.61 -6.58 71.92
N LYS A 61 -25.30 -6.83 71.90
CA LYS A 61 -24.61 -7.79 72.79
C LYS A 61 -24.33 -7.17 74.18
N ASP A 62 -23.69 -7.90 75.08
CA ASP A 62 -23.43 -7.47 76.48
C ASP A 62 -22.41 -6.31 76.64
N ASP A 63 -21.80 -5.84 75.55
CA ASP A 63 -20.82 -4.76 75.55
C ASP A 63 -21.46 -3.36 75.54
N PRO A 64 -20.86 -2.32 76.15
CA PRO A 64 -21.43 -0.97 76.17
C PRO A 64 -21.50 -0.34 74.75
N LEU A 65 -22.67 0.21 74.40
CA LEU A 65 -22.99 0.75 73.07
C LEU A 65 -22.02 1.83 72.56
N LEU A 66 -21.56 2.72 73.44
CA LEU A 66 -20.64 3.82 73.09
C LEU A 66 -19.15 3.49 73.26
N ARG A 67 -18.83 2.25 73.66
CA ARG A 67 -17.46 1.75 73.87
C ARG A 67 -17.14 0.56 72.95
N GLY A 68 -17.68 0.57 71.74
CA GLY A 68 -17.40 -0.42 70.70
C GLY A 68 -18.29 -1.66 70.68
N GLY A 69 -19.35 -1.71 71.50
CA GLY A 69 -20.33 -2.79 71.47
C GLY A 69 -21.07 -2.90 70.13
N GLN A 70 -21.39 -4.12 69.71
CA GLN A 70 -22.14 -4.38 68.47
C GLN A 70 -23.64 -4.20 68.70
N PHE A 71 -24.28 -3.41 67.85
CA PHE A 71 -25.71 -3.22 67.84
C PHE A 71 -26.28 -3.19 66.42
N SER A 72 -27.55 -3.55 66.26
CA SER A 72 -28.32 -3.34 65.02
C SER A 72 -29.57 -2.54 65.35
N VAL A 73 -30.00 -1.70 64.43
CA VAL A 73 -31.21 -0.88 64.55
C VAL A 73 -32.10 -1.16 63.36
N ASN A 74 -33.38 -1.43 63.60
CA ASN A 74 -34.40 -1.46 62.58
C ASN A 74 -35.53 -0.53 63.00
N TYR A 75 -35.84 0.45 62.18
CA TYR A 75 -36.91 1.42 62.39
C TYR A 75 -37.73 1.56 61.13
N LYS A 76 -39.06 1.46 61.24
CA LYS A 76 -39.95 1.62 60.08
C LYS A 76 -41.23 2.37 60.43
N ASN A 77 -41.48 3.48 59.73
CA ASN A 77 -42.75 4.21 59.75
C ASN A 77 -43.26 4.44 58.30
N GLU A 78 -44.32 5.23 58.11
CA GLU A 78 -44.93 5.46 56.78
C GLU A 78 -44.05 6.26 55.80
N GLN A 79 -43.10 7.05 56.30
CA GLN A 79 -42.26 7.94 55.47
C GLN A 79 -40.81 7.51 55.38
N LEU A 80 -40.32 6.72 56.34
CA LEU A 80 -38.92 6.32 56.51
C LEU A 80 -38.84 4.88 57.00
N ALA A 81 -38.08 4.05 56.28
CA ALA A 81 -37.52 2.81 56.80
C ALA A 81 -36.00 2.94 56.91
N LEU A 82 -35.46 2.68 58.09
CA LEU A 82 -34.02 2.69 58.38
C LEU A 82 -33.61 1.33 58.96
N THR A 83 -32.66 0.68 58.33
CA THR A 83 -32.04 -0.56 58.81
C THR A 83 -30.54 -0.39 58.92
N LEU A 84 -29.98 -0.63 60.11
CA LEU A 84 -28.57 -0.58 60.44
C LEU A 84 -28.15 -1.93 61.02
N VAL A 85 -27.22 -2.64 60.38
CA VAL A 85 -26.83 -4.00 60.76
C VAL A 85 -25.39 -4.04 61.26
N ASN A 86 -25.17 -4.69 62.41
CA ASN A 86 -23.87 -4.92 63.03
C ASN A 86 -23.01 -3.64 63.12
N ALA A 87 -23.62 -2.56 63.59
CA ALA A 87 -22.93 -1.31 63.89
C ALA A 87 -22.09 -1.42 65.17
N GLN A 88 -20.92 -0.80 65.18
CA GLN A 88 -20.06 -0.62 66.35
C GLN A 88 -19.73 0.86 66.46
N LEU A 89 -19.83 1.44 67.66
CA LEU A 89 -19.53 2.85 67.90
C LEU A 89 -18.64 3.00 69.16
N ASP A 90 -17.39 3.48 69.01
CA ASP A 90 -16.50 3.88 70.11
C ASP A 90 -16.35 5.40 70.11
N VAL A 91 -17.05 6.07 71.04
CA VAL A 91 -16.95 7.52 71.26
C VAL A 91 -16.17 7.80 72.54
N ARG A 92 -15.15 8.65 72.42
CA ARG A 92 -14.31 9.10 73.52
C ARG A 92 -14.38 10.61 73.61
N PHE A 93 -14.69 11.12 74.79
CA PHE A 93 -14.65 12.55 75.05
C PHE A 93 -13.22 12.95 75.41
N TYR A 94 -12.75 14.07 74.85
CA TYR A 94 -11.44 14.68 75.14
C TYR A 94 -10.17 13.86 74.80
N SER A 95 -10.26 12.82 73.96
CA SER A 95 -9.08 12.00 73.60
C SER A 95 -8.33 12.45 72.34
N CYS A 96 -9.08 12.83 71.29
CA CYS A 96 -8.50 13.36 70.04
C CYS A 96 -9.16 14.66 69.56
N ALA A 97 -10.35 14.96 70.07
CA ALA A 97 -11.09 16.21 69.98
C ALA A 97 -12.06 16.26 71.17
N ALA A 98 -12.91 17.29 71.28
CA ALA A 98 -13.93 17.34 72.32
C ALA A 98 -14.89 16.13 72.24
N ILE A 99 -15.32 15.76 71.03
CA ILE A 99 -15.90 14.45 70.70
C ILE A 99 -14.96 13.73 69.73
N CYS A 100 -14.45 12.56 70.13
CA CYS A 100 -13.63 11.69 69.30
C CYS A 100 -14.39 10.40 68.99
N VAL A 101 -14.89 10.24 67.75
CA VAL A 101 -15.37 8.95 67.25
C VAL A 101 -14.13 8.14 66.85
N LYS A 102 -13.65 7.29 67.75
CA LYS A 102 -12.48 6.45 67.48
C LYS A 102 -12.78 5.45 66.38
N GLN A 103 -13.99 4.90 66.37
CA GLN A 103 -14.44 3.95 65.37
C GLN A 103 -15.96 3.95 65.25
N PHE A 104 -16.47 4.02 64.02
CA PHE A 104 -17.81 3.60 63.66
C PHE A 104 -17.73 2.62 62.50
N ASN A 105 -18.20 1.39 62.68
CA ASN A 105 -18.24 0.40 61.61
C ASN A 105 -19.65 -0.17 61.49
N ALA A 106 -20.20 -0.27 60.29
CA ALA A 106 -21.48 -0.95 60.04
C ALA A 106 -21.38 -1.93 58.86
N GLN A 107 -22.05 -3.07 58.97
CA GLN A 107 -22.12 -4.04 57.89
C GLN A 107 -23.08 -3.60 56.78
N SER A 108 -24.26 -3.10 57.15
CA SER A 108 -25.14 -2.47 56.18
C SER A 108 -25.96 -1.35 56.80
N VAL A 109 -26.27 -0.35 55.97
CA VAL A 109 -27.18 0.74 56.27
C VAL A 109 -28.14 0.85 55.10
N ALA A 110 -29.44 0.74 55.33
CA ALA A 110 -30.46 0.93 54.32
C ALA A 110 -31.41 2.03 54.77
N VAL A 111 -31.68 2.99 53.90
CA VAL A 111 -32.60 4.11 54.12
C VAL A 111 -33.59 4.13 52.96
N GLU A 112 -34.88 3.97 53.26
CA GLU A 112 -35.95 4.06 52.27
C GLU A 112 -36.87 5.21 52.67
N LEU A 113 -37.08 6.15 51.76
CA LEU A 113 -37.99 7.27 51.91
C LEU A 113 -39.19 7.11 50.98
N ALA A 114 -40.38 7.51 51.45
CA ALA A 114 -41.55 7.60 50.60
C ALA A 114 -41.34 8.63 49.46
N ALA A 115 -41.78 8.28 48.25
CA ALA A 115 -41.71 9.19 47.11
C ALA A 115 -42.59 10.42 47.35
N ASN A 116 -41.99 11.61 47.37
CA ASN A 116 -42.71 12.84 47.59
C ASN A 116 -43.30 13.33 46.25
N LYS A 117 -44.64 13.31 46.11
CA LYS A 117 -45.34 13.66 44.86
C LYS A 117 -45.53 15.17 44.62
N ASN A 118 -45.04 16.04 45.51
CA ASN A 118 -45.12 17.49 45.35
C ASN A 118 -43.74 18.09 45.21
N THR A 119 -43.33 18.39 43.98
CA THR A 119 -42.25 19.32 43.70
C THR A 119 -42.87 20.71 43.58
N GLN A 120 -43.07 21.40 44.70
CA GLN A 120 -43.17 22.87 44.68
C GLN A 120 -41.74 23.40 44.53
N GLU A 121 -41.56 24.42 43.67
CA GLU A 121 -40.30 25.15 43.53
C GLU A 121 -39.72 25.50 44.91
N PRO A 122 -38.42 25.29 45.15
CA PRO A 122 -37.80 25.79 46.37
C PRO A 122 -37.87 27.32 46.36
N ASP A 123 -38.70 27.86 47.24
CA ASP A 123 -38.74 29.27 47.59
C ASP A 123 -37.30 29.74 47.91
N THR A 124 -36.97 30.97 47.52
CA THR A 124 -35.64 31.57 47.62
C THR A 124 -35.19 31.66 49.08
N GLN A 125 -34.59 30.59 49.61
CA GLN A 125 -34.06 30.56 50.97
C GLN A 125 -32.78 31.41 51.01
N SER A 126 -32.74 32.37 51.94
CA SER A 126 -31.56 33.18 52.23
C SER A 126 -30.34 32.30 52.54
N PRO A 127 -29.11 32.69 52.15
CA PRO A 127 -27.92 31.88 52.37
C PRO A 127 -27.77 31.52 53.86
N LEU A 128 -27.54 30.24 54.13
CA LEU A 128 -27.26 29.74 55.47
C LEU A 128 -26.03 30.48 56.02
N GLY A 129 -26.20 31.19 57.14
CA GLY A 129 -25.08 31.86 57.81
C GLY A 129 -23.98 30.87 58.22
N LYS A 130 -22.74 31.36 58.37
CA LYS A 130 -21.57 30.53 58.71
C LYS A 130 -21.85 29.69 59.96
N ILE A 131 -21.73 28.37 59.82
CA ILE A 131 -21.97 27.40 60.88
C ILE A 131 -20.71 27.33 61.75
N GLU A 132 -20.84 27.60 63.05
CA GLU A 132 -19.76 27.43 64.02
C GLU A 132 -20.07 26.23 64.91
N LEU A 133 -19.20 25.22 64.87
CA LEU A 133 -19.35 24.02 65.68
C LEU A 133 -19.08 24.36 67.16
N PRO A 134 -20.01 24.06 68.07
CA PRO A 134 -19.86 24.38 69.50
C PRO A 134 -18.72 23.59 70.16
N MET A 135 -18.24 22.53 69.52
CA MET A 135 -17.15 21.68 69.99
C MET A 135 -16.45 20.97 68.82
N SER A 136 -15.16 20.67 68.97
CA SER A 136 -14.40 19.94 67.94
C SER A 136 -14.79 18.47 67.87
N LEU A 137 -14.92 17.96 66.64
CA LEU A 137 -15.30 16.59 66.32
C LEU A 137 -14.19 15.94 65.49
N ALA A 138 -13.66 14.82 65.94
CA ALA A 138 -12.72 14.02 65.15
C ALA A 138 -13.24 12.60 64.98
N VAL A 139 -13.22 12.11 63.74
CA VAL A 139 -13.63 10.77 63.33
C VAL A 139 -12.41 10.05 62.79
N LYS A 140 -11.84 9.14 63.60
CA LYS A 140 -10.61 8.40 63.24
C LYS A 140 -10.88 7.28 62.23
N THR A 141 -12.03 6.62 62.34
CA THR A 141 -12.47 5.58 61.42
C THR A 141 -13.99 5.58 61.37
N PHE A 142 -14.55 5.80 60.19
CA PHE A 142 -15.96 5.57 59.92
C PHE A 142 -16.08 4.71 58.67
N SER A 143 -16.61 3.50 58.77
CA SER A 143 -16.72 2.58 57.65
C SER A 143 -18.09 1.91 57.57
N ILE A 144 -18.63 1.80 56.36
CA ILE A 144 -19.87 1.12 56.05
C ILE A 144 -19.61 0.18 54.87
N LYS A 145 -19.82 -1.13 55.05
CA LYS A 145 -19.61 -2.09 53.95
C LYS A 145 -20.64 -1.95 52.83
N SER A 146 -21.89 -1.64 53.15
CA SER A 146 -22.96 -1.40 52.17
C SER A 146 -23.94 -0.35 52.69
N PHE A 147 -24.14 0.72 51.92
CA PHE A 147 -25.17 1.72 52.16
C PHE A 147 -26.12 1.74 50.96
N ARG A 148 -27.42 1.62 51.19
CA ARG A 148 -28.47 1.72 50.17
C ARG A 148 -29.45 2.82 50.55
N PHE A 149 -29.71 3.72 49.63
CA PHE A 149 -30.76 4.73 49.74
C PHE A 149 -31.77 4.55 48.61
N THR A 150 -33.06 4.54 48.93
CA THR A 150 -34.15 4.43 47.96
C THR A 150 -35.22 5.48 48.20
N GLN A 151 -35.63 6.19 47.14
CA GLN A 151 -36.75 7.11 47.16
C GLN A 151 -37.51 7.06 45.82
N GLY A 152 -38.66 6.39 45.79
CA GLY A 152 -39.35 6.09 44.52
C GLY A 152 -38.49 5.20 43.61
N GLU A 153 -38.29 5.61 42.35
CA GLU A 153 -37.38 4.91 41.41
C GLU A 153 -35.91 5.31 41.57
N LEU A 154 -35.60 6.31 42.41
CA LEU A 154 -34.22 6.71 42.68
C LEU A 154 -33.57 5.72 43.65
N VAL A 155 -32.51 5.06 43.19
CA VAL A 155 -31.74 4.09 43.99
C VAL A 155 -30.26 4.49 44.02
N LEU A 156 -29.71 4.71 45.22
CA LEU A 156 -28.30 4.98 45.45
C LEU A 156 -27.68 3.85 46.27
N ASP A 157 -26.79 3.09 45.66
CA ASP A 157 -25.98 2.05 46.32
C ASP A 157 -24.53 2.52 46.48
N VAL A 158 -24.01 2.48 47.70
CA VAL A 158 -22.63 2.83 48.05
C VAL A 158 -21.97 1.64 48.76
N ILE A 159 -20.94 1.08 48.16
CA ILE A 159 -20.26 -0.14 48.63
C ILE A 159 -18.86 0.20 49.12
N GLU A 160 -18.52 -0.32 50.31
CA GLU A 160 -17.25 -0.11 51.02
C GLU A 160 -16.90 1.37 51.19
N PHE A 161 -17.78 2.10 51.88
CA PHE A 161 -17.55 3.47 52.30
C PHE A 161 -16.57 3.51 53.48
N PHE A 162 -15.57 4.36 53.40
CA PHE A 162 -14.63 4.63 54.48
C PHE A 162 -14.34 6.14 54.52
N THR A 163 -14.37 6.75 55.71
CA THR A 163 -13.97 8.14 55.90
C THR A 163 -13.21 8.38 57.19
N GLN A 164 -12.31 9.37 57.14
CA GLN A 164 -11.61 9.97 58.27
C GLN A 164 -11.79 11.47 58.14
N LEU A 165 -12.32 12.12 59.18
CA LEU A 165 -12.56 13.55 59.15
C LEU A 165 -12.32 14.20 60.51
N ASN A 166 -12.02 15.48 60.49
CA ASN A 166 -11.83 16.33 61.64
C ASN A 166 -12.55 17.66 61.38
N ALA A 167 -13.31 18.13 62.36
CA ALA A 167 -14.08 19.35 62.26
C ALA A 167 -13.87 20.21 63.51
N GLN A 168 -13.50 21.47 63.32
CA GLN A 168 -13.26 22.41 64.41
C GLN A 168 -13.67 23.83 63.98
N LYS A 169 -14.40 24.54 64.86
CA LYS A 169 -15.00 25.84 64.54
C LYS A 169 -15.87 25.75 63.29
N SER A 170 -15.49 26.42 62.21
CA SER A 170 -16.19 26.39 60.92
C SER A 170 -15.41 25.68 59.83
N GLU A 171 -14.40 24.86 60.18
CA GLU A 171 -13.57 24.12 59.21
C GLU A 171 -13.76 22.61 59.35
N LEU A 172 -13.98 21.93 58.23
CA LEU A 172 -14.09 20.48 58.09
C LEU A 172 -12.99 19.94 57.18
N THR A 173 -12.08 19.17 57.75
CA THR A 173 -11.03 18.45 57.00
C THR A 173 -11.40 16.97 56.88
N VAL A 174 -11.57 16.49 55.65
CA VAL A 174 -11.69 15.07 55.30
C VAL A 174 -10.30 14.57 54.92
N GLU A 175 -9.66 13.85 55.83
CA GLU A 175 -8.31 13.30 55.64
C GLU A 175 -8.28 12.23 54.55
N ARG A 176 -9.28 11.35 54.56
CA ARG A 176 -9.42 10.29 53.57
C ARG A 176 -10.87 9.90 53.44
N LEU A 177 -11.39 9.87 52.21
CA LEU A 177 -12.68 9.33 51.84
C LEU A 177 -12.45 8.30 50.72
N ALA A 178 -12.83 7.05 50.95
CA ALA A 178 -12.72 5.99 49.95
C ALA A 178 -14.05 5.27 49.79
N VAL A 179 -14.45 5.05 48.54
CA VAL A 179 -15.62 4.27 48.17
C VAL A 179 -15.22 3.30 47.06
N ASN A 180 -15.58 2.04 47.17
CA ASN A 180 -15.28 1.09 46.11
C ASN A 180 -16.25 1.28 44.93
N LYS A 181 -17.56 1.25 45.19
CA LYS A 181 -18.57 1.40 44.15
C LYS A 181 -19.70 2.32 44.59
N ILE A 182 -20.06 3.27 43.74
CA ILE A 182 -21.30 4.05 43.82
C ILE A 182 -22.15 3.68 42.61
N LYS A 183 -23.41 3.31 42.80
CA LYS A 183 -24.39 3.11 41.73
C LYS A 183 -25.59 4.02 41.99
N LEU A 184 -25.91 4.89 41.04
CA LEU A 184 -27.06 5.78 41.07
C LEU A 184 -28.00 5.41 39.92
N ALA A 185 -29.20 4.96 40.23
CA ALA A 185 -30.28 4.79 39.27
C ALA A 185 -31.24 5.98 39.36
N LEU A 186 -31.48 6.65 38.23
CA LEU A 186 -32.38 7.79 38.12
C LEU A 186 -33.75 7.36 37.54
N PRO A 187 -34.85 8.04 37.91
CA PRO A 187 -36.18 7.81 37.33
C PRO A 187 -36.20 8.06 35.81
N THR A 188 -37.00 7.28 35.09
CA THR A 188 -37.22 7.42 33.64
C THR A 188 -38.03 8.69 33.34
N GLN A 189 -37.54 9.59 32.48
CA GLN A 189 -38.35 10.72 31.99
C GLN A 189 -39.21 10.28 30.80
N ASP A 190 -40.50 10.58 30.85
CA ASP A 190 -41.44 10.33 29.74
C ASP A 190 -41.00 11.12 28.49
N LYS A 191 -40.90 10.43 27.34
CA LYS A 191 -40.58 11.02 26.04
C LYS A 191 -41.70 11.96 25.58
N GLU A 192 -41.50 13.27 25.70
CA GLU A 192 -42.33 14.25 25.00
C GLU A 192 -42.23 14.04 23.48
N THR A 193 -43.40 14.03 22.86
CA THR A 193 -43.63 13.73 21.45
C THR A 193 -43.26 14.93 20.59
N SER A 194 -42.44 14.71 19.55
CA SER A 194 -41.98 15.72 18.60
C SER A 194 -43.11 16.57 18.04
N ALA A 195 -43.16 17.85 18.43
CA ALA A 195 -43.90 18.91 17.75
C ALA A 195 -42.95 19.73 16.86
N THR A 196 -43.44 20.04 15.68
CA THR A 196 -42.86 20.80 14.57
C THR A 196 -42.14 22.07 15.03
N LYS A 197 -40.80 22.12 14.94
CA LYS A 197 -40.00 23.30 15.32
C LYS A 197 -40.10 24.41 14.26
N THR A 198 -40.85 25.46 14.58
CA THR A 198 -40.63 26.80 14.04
C THR A 198 -39.33 27.38 14.64
N THR A 199 -38.59 28.09 13.79
CA THR A 199 -37.26 28.66 13.99
C THR A 199 -37.20 29.61 15.19
N SER A 200 -36.64 29.12 16.29
CA SER A 200 -36.07 29.99 17.33
C SER A 200 -34.55 30.05 17.12
N PRO A 201 -33.89 31.21 17.28
CA PRO A 201 -32.43 31.31 17.19
C PRO A 201 -31.77 30.32 18.16
N ILE A 202 -30.60 29.82 17.79
CA ILE A 202 -29.80 28.98 18.68
C ILE A 202 -29.34 29.89 19.83
N THR A 203 -29.93 29.72 21.01
CA THR A 203 -29.56 30.44 22.23
C THR A 203 -28.95 29.47 23.23
N MET A 204 -27.89 29.89 23.92
CA MET A 204 -27.39 29.15 25.08
C MET A 204 -28.45 29.14 26.19
N PRO A 205 -28.63 28.03 26.94
CA PRO A 205 -29.42 28.07 28.16
C PRO A 205 -28.83 29.12 29.10
N LYS A 206 -29.67 29.99 29.65
CA LYS A 206 -29.25 31.12 30.48
C LYS A 206 -28.42 30.64 31.69
N ILE A 207 -27.11 30.88 31.64
CA ILE A 207 -26.20 30.64 32.77
C ILE A 207 -26.33 31.82 33.72
N SER A 208 -26.92 31.58 34.89
CA SER A 208 -27.00 32.61 35.94
C SER A 208 -25.67 32.67 36.70
N PRO A 209 -25.18 33.86 37.10
CA PRO A 209 -24.01 33.98 37.95
C PRO A 209 -24.16 33.10 39.19
N LEU A 210 -23.14 32.29 39.46
CA LEU A 210 -23.14 31.43 40.63
C LEU A 210 -22.80 32.30 41.84
N HIS A 211 -23.70 32.37 42.81
CA HIS A 211 -23.43 32.95 44.11
C HIS A 211 -23.66 31.90 45.19
N PHE A 212 -22.59 31.25 45.61
CA PHE A 212 -22.59 30.24 46.65
C PHE A 212 -21.42 30.45 47.61
N GLU A 213 -21.73 30.73 48.87
CA GLU A 213 -20.78 30.68 49.97
C GLU A 213 -21.02 29.40 50.76
N THR A 214 -19.95 28.63 51.00
CA THR A 214 -20.09 27.44 51.85
C THR A 214 -20.37 27.85 53.30
N PRO A 215 -21.42 27.29 53.96
CA PRO A 215 -21.68 27.56 55.38
C PRO A 215 -20.56 27.05 56.29
N LEU A 216 -19.73 26.12 55.80
CA LEU A 216 -18.61 25.50 56.50
C LEU A 216 -17.43 25.38 55.53
N ASP A 217 -16.28 25.97 55.88
CA ASP A 217 -15.06 25.83 55.09
C ASP A 217 -14.64 24.35 55.11
N TRP A 218 -14.25 23.78 53.97
CA TRP A 218 -13.94 22.36 53.89
C TRP A 218 -12.68 22.05 53.08
N GLN A 219 -11.96 21.01 53.48
CA GLN A 219 -10.78 20.49 52.80
C GLN A 219 -10.87 18.98 52.67
N ILE A 220 -10.64 18.45 51.46
CA ILE A 220 -10.57 17.02 51.16
C ILE A 220 -9.13 16.72 50.75
N ASN A 221 -8.41 15.98 51.59
CA ASN A 221 -7.01 15.59 51.34
C ASN A 221 -6.91 14.43 50.35
N ALA A 222 -7.84 13.47 50.42
CA ALA A 222 -7.91 12.36 49.49
C ALA A 222 -9.32 11.78 49.39
N LEU A 223 -9.99 11.97 48.26
CA LEU A 223 -11.19 11.23 47.87
C LEU A 223 -10.85 10.25 46.75
N ARG A 224 -11.30 8.99 46.89
CA ARG A 224 -11.19 7.96 45.85
C ARG A 224 -12.50 7.20 45.71
N VAL A 225 -13.01 7.11 44.48
CA VAL A 225 -14.13 6.25 44.09
C VAL A 225 -13.65 5.31 42.99
N SER A 226 -13.56 4.00 43.25
CA SER A 226 -13.04 3.05 42.24
C SER A 226 -14.00 2.94 41.05
N GLN A 227 -15.31 2.98 41.29
CA GLN A 227 -16.33 2.91 40.26
C GLN A 227 -17.57 3.74 40.63
N PHE A 228 -18.03 4.58 39.71
CA PHE A 228 -19.31 5.28 39.75
C PHE A 228 -20.14 4.84 38.54
N GLU A 229 -21.33 4.30 38.78
CA GLU A 229 -22.24 3.77 37.75
C GLU A 229 -23.54 4.58 37.78
N LEU A 230 -23.86 5.27 36.69
CA LEU A 230 -25.11 5.98 36.50
C LEU A 230 -26.02 5.17 35.58
N VAL A 231 -27.24 4.85 36.03
CA VAL A 231 -28.23 4.11 35.25
C VAL A 231 -29.44 5.00 35.00
N GLN A 232 -29.78 5.20 33.73
CA GLN A 232 -30.98 5.94 33.33
C GLN A 232 -31.65 5.20 32.16
N ALA A 233 -32.88 4.73 32.36
CA ALA A 233 -33.54 3.78 31.46
C ALA A 233 -32.63 2.56 31.16
N ASP A 234 -32.44 2.21 29.88
CA ASP A 234 -31.56 1.11 29.44
C ASP A 234 -30.08 1.52 29.27
N VAL A 235 -29.71 2.77 29.58
CA VAL A 235 -28.35 3.29 29.39
C VAL A 235 -27.61 3.28 30.73
N SER A 236 -26.51 2.52 30.81
CA SER A 236 -25.60 2.49 31.96
C SER A 236 -24.26 3.12 31.62
N GLN A 237 -23.86 4.15 32.38
CA GLN A 237 -22.64 4.91 32.21
C GLN A 237 -21.70 4.63 33.38
N VAL A 238 -20.50 4.11 33.09
CA VAL A 238 -19.53 3.70 34.11
C VAL A 238 -18.30 4.61 34.07
N ILE A 239 -18.06 5.33 35.17
CA ILE A 239 -16.87 6.14 35.43
C ILE A 239 -16.00 5.37 36.44
N ARG A 240 -14.70 5.29 36.20
CA ARG A 240 -13.74 4.55 37.02
C ARG A 240 -12.68 5.48 37.62
N ASN A 241 -12.11 5.06 38.75
CA ASN A 241 -10.96 5.69 39.39
C ASN A 241 -11.12 7.21 39.56
N VAL A 242 -12.27 7.65 40.07
CA VAL A 242 -12.49 9.07 40.39
C VAL A 242 -11.62 9.42 41.59
N SER A 243 -10.79 10.44 41.46
CA SER A 243 -9.97 10.94 42.55
C SER A 243 -10.14 12.45 42.68
N LEU A 244 -10.18 12.96 43.92
CA LEU A 244 -10.33 14.38 44.21
C LEU A 244 -9.51 14.78 45.43
N GLN A 245 -8.80 15.89 45.31
CA GLN A 245 -8.18 16.66 46.37
C GLN A 245 -8.55 18.12 46.13
N ALA A 246 -9.29 18.72 47.05
CA ALA A 246 -9.81 20.07 46.90
C ALA A 246 -10.05 20.74 48.25
N LYS A 247 -10.10 22.06 48.26
CA LYS A 247 -10.44 22.89 49.42
C LYS A 247 -11.40 23.99 48.99
N GLN A 248 -12.44 24.24 49.77
CA GLN A 248 -13.29 25.42 49.64
C GLN A 248 -13.21 26.29 50.89
N GLN A 249 -12.99 27.60 50.69
CA GLN A 249 -13.04 28.61 51.74
C GLN A 249 -14.00 29.72 51.31
N ALA A 250 -15.09 29.92 52.05
CA ALA A 250 -16.20 30.80 51.64
C ALA A 250 -16.67 30.50 50.20
N SER A 251 -16.46 31.42 49.26
CA SER A 251 -16.81 31.25 47.85
C SER A 251 -15.70 30.62 47.00
N ASP A 252 -14.46 30.53 47.50
CA ASP A 252 -13.31 30.13 46.69
C ASP A 252 -13.07 28.61 46.76
N LEU A 253 -13.10 27.95 45.62
CA LEU A 253 -12.87 26.52 45.46
C LEU A 253 -11.52 26.29 44.76
N ASN A 254 -10.58 25.68 45.46
CA ASN A 254 -9.29 25.25 44.94
C ASN A 254 -9.25 23.73 44.75
N ILE A 255 -9.12 23.29 43.50
CA ILE A 255 -8.98 21.90 43.06
C ILE A 255 -7.49 21.60 42.87
N VAL A 256 -6.87 20.93 43.86
CA VAL A 256 -5.46 20.52 43.79
C VAL A 256 -5.29 19.40 42.77
N HIS A 257 -6.22 18.43 42.76
CA HIS A 257 -6.24 17.33 41.83
C HIS A 257 -7.65 16.79 41.67
N PHE A 258 -8.11 16.62 40.44
CA PHE A 258 -9.28 15.81 40.11
C PHE A 258 -8.92 14.92 38.93
N SER A 259 -9.31 13.65 38.97
CA SER A 259 -9.12 12.73 37.84
C SER A 259 -10.26 11.73 37.73
N LEU A 260 -10.57 11.28 36.51
CA LEU A 260 -11.51 10.19 36.25
C LEU A 260 -11.14 9.43 34.98
N TYR A 261 -11.69 8.23 34.83
CA TYR A 261 -11.64 7.44 33.61
C TYR A 261 -13.07 7.13 33.16
N TYR A 262 -13.37 7.35 31.88
CA TYR A 262 -14.66 7.04 31.28
C TYR A 262 -14.41 6.43 29.90
N GLN A 263 -14.84 5.18 29.71
CA GLN A 263 -14.45 4.37 28.54
C GLN A 263 -12.91 4.38 28.37
N ASP A 264 -12.40 4.76 27.21
CA ASP A 264 -10.96 4.90 26.92
C ASP A 264 -10.42 6.31 27.22
N ILE A 265 -11.23 7.19 27.81
CA ILE A 265 -10.87 8.57 28.11
C ILE A 265 -10.42 8.70 29.56
N SER A 266 -9.22 9.24 29.77
CA SER A 266 -8.80 9.73 31.09
C SER A 266 -8.89 11.25 31.12
N ALA A 267 -9.55 11.80 32.13
CA ALA A 267 -9.67 13.24 32.32
C ALA A 267 -9.03 13.64 33.65
N ALA A 268 -8.35 14.78 33.66
CA ALA A 268 -7.78 15.39 34.84
C ALA A 268 -8.06 16.89 34.85
N LEU A 269 -8.28 17.45 36.04
CA LEU A 269 -8.56 18.87 36.26
C LEU A 269 -7.80 19.36 37.50
N LYS A 270 -7.23 20.56 37.43
CA LYS A 270 -6.63 21.27 38.57
C LYS A 270 -6.80 22.76 38.40
N GLY A 271 -6.82 23.52 39.48
CA GLY A 271 -6.94 24.98 39.45
C GLY A 271 -7.93 25.51 40.47
N ALA A 272 -8.34 26.77 40.32
CA ALA A 272 -9.23 27.42 41.25
C ALA A 272 -10.40 28.10 40.52
N LEU A 273 -11.53 28.24 41.21
CA LEU A 273 -12.63 29.07 40.76
C LEU A 273 -13.31 29.75 41.97
N SER A 274 -13.88 30.93 41.76
CA SER A 274 -14.71 31.59 42.77
C SER A 274 -16.19 31.41 42.44
N LEU A 275 -16.98 30.98 43.42
CA LEU A 275 -18.43 30.85 43.33
C LEU A 275 -19.13 32.15 43.77
N ALA A 276 -18.43 33.29 43.69
CA ALA A 276 -18.93 34.64 43.90
C ALA A 276 -18.18 35.61 42.97
N ASN A 277 -18.44 36.92 43.09
CA ASN A 277 -17.63 37.98 42.47
C ASN A 277 -17.37 37.78 40.96
N HIS A 278 -18.41 37.61 40.14
CA HIS A 278 -18.33 37.41 38.67
C HIS A 278 -17.71 36.08 38.21
N ASN A 279 -17.47 35.16 39.15
CA ASN A 279 -17.02 33.81 38.90
C ASN A 279 -15.71 33.70 38.10
N PRO A 280 -14.59 34.27 38.60
CA PRO A 280 -13.28 34.03 38.02
C PRO A 280 -12.92 32.54 38.09
N ILE A 281 -12.42 32.02 36.98
CA ILE A 281 -11.99 30.64 36.77
C ILE A 281 -10.53 30.65 36.36
N SER A 282 -9.74 29.73 36.92
CA SER A 282 -8.36 29.43 36.51
C SER A 282 -8.18 27.92 36.57
N LEU A 283 -8.56 27.21 35.51
CA LEU A 283 -8.58 25.74 35.44
C LEU A 283 -7.66 25.22 34.34
N ASN A 284 -6.90 24.18 34.66
CA ASN A 284 -6.16 23.38 33.70
C ASN A 284 -6.83 22.01 33.60
N ALA A 285 -7.36 21.70 32.43
CA ALA A 285 -7.96 20.41 32.10
C ALA A 285 -7.03 19.62 31.16
N THR A 286 -6.97 18.31 31.35
CA THR A 286 -6.30 17.39 30.42
C THR A 286 -7.21 16.21 30.16
N VAL A 287 -7.49 15.93 28.90
CA VAL A 287 -8.29 14.80 28.44
C VAL A 287 -7.42 13.95 27.52
N LYS A 288 -7.25 12.67 27.82
CA LYS A 288 -6.46 11.73 26.99
C LYS A 288 -7.34 10.58 26.52
N HIS A 289 -7.29 10.30 25.24
CA HIS A 289 -7.84 9.17 24.51
C HIS A 289 -6.66 8.39 23.87
N PRO A 290 -6.77 7.09 23.52
CA PRO A 290 -5.64 6.32 22.97
C PRO A 290 -4.92 6.96 21.77
N LYS A 291 -5.65 7.72 20.94
CA LYS A 291 -5.11 8.38 19.74
C LYS A 291 -4.82 9.88 19.92
N HIS A 292 -5.35 10.52 20.96
CA HIS A 292 -5.34 11.98 21.08
C HIS A 292 -5.31 12.44 22.54
N ALA A 293 -4.67 13.57 22.82
CA ALA A 293 -4.73 14.23 24.11
C ALA A 293 -4.96 15.73 23.95
N ILE A 294 -5.93 16.26 24.70
CA ILE A 294 -6.28 17.67 24.77
C ILE A 294 -5.79 18.20 26.11
N LYS A 295 -5.05 19.31 26.10
CA LYS A 295 -4.76 20.10 27.29
C LYS A 295 -5.42 21.46 27.11
N ALA A 296 -6.25 21.88 28.03
CA ALA A 296 -6.94 23.16 27.97
C ALA A 296 -6.71 23.97 29.25
N ASN A 297 -6.43 25.25 29.11
CA ASN A 297 -6.40 26.21 30.20
C ASN A 297 -7.58 27.17 30.02
N LEU A 298 -8.33 27.39 31.09
CA LEU A 298 -9.48 28.28 31.16
C LEU A 298 -9.15 29.35 32.20
N GLU A 299 -9.15 30.62 31.80
CA GLU A 299 -8.77 31.74 32.66
C GLU A 299 -9.71 32.94 32.48
N GLY A 300 -10.15 33.56 33.58
CA GLY A 300 -11.00 34.76 33.58
C GLY A 300 -12.42 34.53 34.11
N ASP A 301 -13.23 35.59 34.07
CA ASP A 301 -14.62 35.59 34.55
C ASP A 301 -15.57 34.90 33.55
N LEU A 302 -16.74 34.43 33.99
CA LEU A 302 -17.75 33.87 33.08
C LEU A 302 -18.23 34.87 32.00
N SER A 303 -18.07 36.17 32.21
CA SER A 303 -18.35 37.23 31.21
C SER A 303 -17.21 37.45 30.21
N ALA A 304 -16.00 36.95 30.47
CA ALA A 304 -14.82 37.15 29.63
C ALA A 304 -13.84 35.96 29.81
N LEU A 305 -14.33 34.75 29.56
CA LEU A 305 -13.58 33.53 29.80
C LEU A 305 -12.65 33.28 28.62
N THR A 306 -11.34 33.24 28.89
CA THR A 306 -10.33 32.86 27.90
C THR A 306 -10.06 31.36 27.94
N ILE A 307 -9.83 30.77 26.77
CA ILE A 307 -9.47 29.37 26.59
C ILE A 307 -8.21 29.27 25.73
N SER A 308 -7.20 28.56 26.23
CA SER A 308 -6.04 28.13 25.43
C SER A 308 -5.98 26.61 25.46
N SER A 309 -6.08 25.94 24.33
CA SER A 309 -6.14 24.49 24.23
C SER A 309 -5.15 23.95 23.20
N GLU A 310 -4.51 22.83 23.52
CA GLU A 310 -3.58 22.10 22.65
C GLU A 310 -4.08 20.67 22.47
N LEU A 311 -4.33 20.28 21.23
CA LEU A 311 -4.60 18.92 20.79
C LEU A 311 -3.29 18.29 20.31
N THR A 312 -2.98 17.10 20.80
CA THR A 312 -1.79 16.30 20.46
C THR A 312 -2.22 14.86 20.13
N GLY A 313 -1.43 14.13 19.34
CA GLY A 313 -1.74 12.74 18.94
C GLY A 313 -1.77 12.59 17.43
N LEU A 314 -2.73 11.81 16.90
CA LEU A 314 -2.90 11.62 15.44
C LEU A 314 -3.22 12.95 14.71
N TYR A 315 -3.83 13.91 15.41
CA TYR A 315 -3.99 15.29 14.92
C TYR A 315 -3.37 16.24 15.93
N SER A 316 -2.75 17.32 15.44
CA SER A 316 -2.20 18.39 16.28
C SER A 316 -2.86 19.72 15.96
N ALA A 317 -3.40 20.42 16.95
CA ALA A 317 -3.99 21.74 16.77
C ALA A 317 -3.85 22.55 18.04
N SER A 318 -3.83 23.87 17.91
CA SER A 318 -3.93 24.80 19.03
C SER A 318 -5.14 25.69 18.82
N LEU A 319 -5.86 25.96 19.90
CA LEU A 319 -7.03 26.82 19.93
C LEU A 319 -6.80 27.88 20.99
N ASN A 320 -6.96 29.14 20.64
CA ASN A 320 -6.99 30.26 21.59
C ASN A 320 -8.28 31.04 21.35
N GLY A 321 -8.98 31.41 22.40
CA GLY A 321 -10.20 32.19 22.25
C GLY A 321 -10.71 32.80 23.53
N SER A 322 -11.75 33.61 23.41
CA SER A 322 -12.50 34.17 24.53
C SER A 322 -14.00 34.03 24.27
N ALA A 323 -14.79 33.87 25.33
CA ALA A 323 -16.24 33.82 25.24
C ALA A 323 -16.94 34.39 26.48
N SER A 324 -18.12 34.99 26.29
CA SER A 324 -18.99 35.45 27.37
C SER A 324 -20.14 34.45 27.61
N LEU A 325 -19.95 33.55 28.59
CA LEU A 325 -20.92 32.51 28.95
C LEU A 325 -22.19 33.05 29.62
N LEU A 326 -22.18 34.28 30.14
CA LEU A 326 -23.35 34.94 30.75
C LEU A 326 -24.32 35.56 29.72
N ASN A 327 -23.95 35.61 28.44
CA ASN A 327 -24.79 36.15 27.38
C ASN A 327 -25.43 35.00 26.59
N GLU A 328 -26.76 35.05 26.41
CA GLU A 328 -27.54 34.03 25.69
C GLU A 328 -27.12 33.87 24.22
N GLN A 329 -26.56 34.93 23.62
CA GLN A 329 -26.00 34.93 22.27
C GLN A 329 -24.55 34.40 22.23
N LEU A 330 -23.87 34.23 23.37
CA LEU A 330 -22.48 33.76 23.47
C LEU A 330 -21.51 34.52 22.54
N PRO A 331 -21.21 35.81 22.80
CA PRO A 331 -20.13 36.50 22.11
C PRO A 331 -18.80 35.76 22.28
N PHE A 332 -18.07 35.56 21.18
CA PHE A 332 -16.81 34.82 21.15
C PHE A 332 -15.79 35.43 20.18
N GLU A 333 -14.52 35.16 20.47
CA GLU A 333 -13.38 35.28 19.55
C GLU A 333 -12.63 33.94 19.59
N LEU A 334 -12.36 33.35 18.43
CA LEU A 334 -11.73 32.04 18.31
C LEU A 334 -10.62 32.10 17.26
N ASN A 335 -9.48 31.51 17.58
CA ASN A 335 -8.33 31.35 16.70
C ASN A 335 -7.85 29.88 16.80
N VAL A 336 -7.85 29.16 15.69
CA VAL A 336 -7.45 27.76 15.59
C VAL A 336 -6.29 27.64 14.62
N LEU A 337 -5.18 27.06 15.07
CA LEU A 337 -3.99 26.81 14.27
C LEU A 337 -3.67 25.32 14.24
N SER A 338 -3.46 24.74 13.06
CA SER A 338 -2.92 23.40 12.88
C SER A 338 -1.84 23.41 11.81
N LYS A 339 -0.71 22.75 12.07
CA LYS A 339 0.37 22.63 11.07
C LYS A 339 0.06 21.62 9.98
N HIS A 340 -0.60 20.52 10.36
CA HIS A 340 -0.84 19.37 9.50
C HIS A 340 -2.02 18.55 10.04
N LEU A 341 -2.97 18.22 9.17
CA LEU A 341 -4.06 17.28 9.41
C LEU A 341 -4.09 16.30 8.24
N GLU A 342 -4.11 15.00 8.53
CA GLU A 342 -4.14 13.97 7.48
C GLU A 342 -5.39 13.09 7.65
N LEU A 343 -6.28 13.08 6.66
CA LEU A 343 -7.46 12.21 6.63
C LEU A 343 -7.28 11.15 5.55
N VAL A 344 -7.48 9.89 5.92
CA VAL A 344 -7.42 8.74 5.00
C VAL A 344 -8.84 8.21 4.80
N GLN A 345 -9.32 8.23 3.56
CA GLN A 345 -10.62 7.68 3.17
C GLN A 345 -10.50 6.99 1.80
N ASP A 346 -10.94 5.72 1.72
CA ASP A 346 -10.99 4.93 0.47
C ASP A 346 -9.68 4.98 -0.34
N ASP A 347 -8.54 4.71 0.31
CA ASP A 347 -7.17 4.77 -0.25
C ASP A 347 -6.69 6.15 -0.76
N LYS A 348 -7.46 7.22 -0.51
CA LYS A 348 -7.04 8.61 -0.76
C LYS A 348 -6.62 9.30 0.54
N THR A 349 -5.49 10.00 0.48
CA THR A 349 -4.99 10.82 1.57
C THR A 349 -5.31 12.28 1.29
N ILE A 350 -6.00 12.92 2.23
CA ILE A 350 -6.29 14.35 2.24
C ILE A 350 -5.42 14.97 3.33
N ALA A 351 -4.34 15.64 2.94
CA ALA A 351 -3.50 16.41 3.84
C ALA A 351 -3.91 17.89 3.82
N VAL A 352 -4.08 18.48 4.99
CA VAL A 352 -4.44 19.87 5.20
C VAL A 352 -3.35 20.52 6.06
N ASP A 353 -2.52 21.33 5.42
CA ASP A 353 -1.36 21.99 6.02
C ASP A 353 -1.66 23.46 6.35
N ASP A 354 -0.96 24.00 7.34
CA ASP A 354 -0.98 25.43 7.68
C ASP A 354 -2.41 26.00 7.89
N VAL A 355 -3.28 25.24 8.55
CA VAL A 355 -4.65 25.66 8.89
C VAL A 355 -4.60 26.80 9.89
N SER A 356 -5.19 27.93 9.52
CA SER A 356 -5.46 29.07 10.39
C SER A 356 -6.90 29.52 10.20
N VAL A 357 -7.72 29.29 11.21
CA VAL A 357 -9.13 29.71 11.23
C VAL A 357 -9.31 30.71 12.35
N SER A 358 -9.89 31.86 12.04
CA SER A 358 -10.32 32.82 13.06
C SER A 358 -11.79 33.18 12.87
N ALA A 359 -12.52 33.32 13.98
CA ALA A 359 -13.93 33.70 13.97
C ALA A 359 -14.25 34.64 15.14
N THR A 360 -14.95 35.73 14.88
CA THR A 360 -15.32 36.74 15.88
C THR A 360 -16.79 37.14 15.72
N GLY A 361 -17.57 37.09 16.79
CA GLY A 361 -19.00 37.41 16.74
C GLY A 361 -19.78 36.75 17.86
N ASP A 362 -20.98 36.23 17.54
CA ASP A 362 -21.87 35.53 18.46
C ASP A 362 -22.68 34.42 17.74
N LEU A 363 -23.63 33.78 18.42
CA LEU A 363 -24.47 32.71 17.85
C LEU A 363 -25.42 33.17 16.73
N THR A 364 -25.65 34.47 16.59
CA THR A 364 -26.53 35.06 15.58
C THR A 364 -25.77 35.50 14.33
N ALA A 365 -24.53 35.98 14.49
CA ALA A 365 -23.66 36.36 13.39
C ALA A 365 -22.17 36.37 13.81
N PHE A 366 -21.29 35.96 12.91
CA PHE A 366 -19.84 36.01 13.09
C PHE A 366 -19.12 36.36 11.79
N ASP A 367 -18.02 37.08 11.90
CA ASP A 367 -17.01 37.24 10.86
C ASP A 367 -16.03 36.06 10.96
N TYR A 368 -15.57 35.52 9.84
CA TYR A 368 -14.58 34.46 9.81
C TYR A 368 -13.50 34.72 8.76
N SER A 369 -12.30 34.19 9.01
CA SER A 369 -11.26 34.01 8.00
C SER A 369 -10.61 32.63 8.12
N LEU A 370 -10.21 32.10 6.96
CA LEU A 370 -9.66 30.77 6.75
C LEU A 370 -8.41 30.90 5.89
N ASN A 371 -7.29 30.37 6.34
CA ASN A 371 -6.09 30.18 5.55
C ASN A 371 -5.67 28.72 5.69
N THR A 372 -5.42 28.02 4.59
CA THR A 372 -4.98 26.62 4.62
C THR A 372 -4.34 26.19 3.31
N LYS A 373 -3.54 25.13 3.34
CA LYS A 373 -3.10 24.40 2.16
C LYS A 373 -3.71 23.02 2.14
N LEU A 374 -4.16 22.54 0.99
CA LEU A 374 -4.82 21.26 0.80
C LEU A 374 -4.02 20.45 -0.22
N SER A 375 -3.69 19.21 0.11
CA SER A 375 -3.07 18.23 -0.79
C SER A 375 -3.94 16.98 -0.80
N VAL A 376 -4.40 16.57 -1.97
CA VAL A 376 -5.18 15.33 -2.15
C VAL A 376 -4.41 14.43 -3.12
N THR A 377 -4.42 13.12 -2.90
CA THR A 377 -3.83 12.16 -3.86
C THR A 377 -4.35 12.43 -5.28
N ASP A 378 -3.44 12.51 -6.25
CA ASP A 378 -3.70 12.79 -7.67
C ASP A 378 -4.32 14.18 -7.98
N MET A 379 -4.18 15.16 -7.08
CA MET A 379 -4.60 16.56 -7.29
C MET A 379 -3.46 17.54 -6.99
N PRO A 380 -3.41 18.71 -7.67
CA PRO A 380 -2.44 19.76 -7.34
C PRO A 380 -2.64 20.27 -5.91
N LYS A 381 -1.55 20.73 -5.28
CA LYS A 381 -1.62 21.38 -3.98
C LYS A 381 -2.35 22.71 -4.10
N LEU A 382 -3.34 22.93 -3.25
CA LEU A 382 -4.19 24.13 -3.27
C LEU A 382 -3.91 24.99 -2.04
N ALA A 383 -3.62 26.27 -2.22
CA ALA A 383 -3.67 27.29 -1.19
C ALA A 383 -5.07 27.92 -1.17
N ILE A 384 -5.74 27.85 -0.04
CA ILE A 384 -7.10 28.35 0.17
C ILE A 384 -7.03 29.50 1.18
N ASP A 385 -7.49 30.68 0.76
CA ASP A 385 -7.66 31.87 1.61
C ASP A 385 -9.08 32.37 1.47
N GLY A 386 -9.82 32.49 2.57
CA GLY A 386 -11.21 32.87 2.55
C GLY A 386 -11.60 33.77 3.71
N GLU A 387 -12.53 34.68 3.46
CA GLU A 387 -13.12 35.57 4.45
C GLU A 387 -14.61 35.76 4.18
N GLY A 388 -15.36 36.03 5.25
CA GLY A 388 -16.78 36.27 5.12
C GLY A 388 -17.49 36.42 6.44
N LYS A 389 -18.82 36.39 6.35
CA LYS A 389 -19.72 36.53 7.49
C LYS A 389 -20.68 35.37 7.49
N GLY A 390 -21.15 34.93 8.64
CA GLY A 390 -22.09 33.83 8.69
C GLY A 390 -22.78 33.70 10.03
N ASN A 391 -23.63 32.68 10.10
CA ASN A 391 -24.20 32.15 11.32
C ASN A 391 -24.30 30.63 11.17
N PHE A 392 -24.96 29.95 12.10
CA PHE A 392 -25.06 28.49 12.08
C PHE A 392 -26.05 27.92 11.04
N SER A 393 -26.68 28.78 10.24
CA SER A 393 -27.65 28.41 9.20
C SER A 393 -27.32 28.98 7.81
N GLU A 394 -26.47 30.00 7.73
CA GLU A 394 -26.02 30.60 6.48
C GLU A 394 -24.61 31.15 6.57
N LEU A 395 -23.95 31.22 5.41
CA LEU A 395 -22.59 31.73 5.25
C LEU A 395 -22.54 32.60 4.00
N ASN A 396 -22.13 33.84 4.18
CA ASN A 396 -21.84 34.84 3.18
C ASN A 396 -20.33 34.88 2.94
N ILE A 397 -19.90 34.26 1.85
CA ILE A 397 -18.53 34.23 1.36
C ILE A 397 -18.26 35.59 0.70
N GLU A 398 -17.54 36.49 1.37
CA GLU A 398 -17.13 37.76 0.78
C GLU A 398 -16.04 37.51 -0.27
N ARG A 399 -15.10 36.61 0.03
CA ARG A 399 -14.05 36.15 -0.88
C ARG A 399 -13.52 34.79 -0.46
N LEU A 400 -13.35 33.88 -1.41
CA LEU A 400 -12.68 32.60 -1.23
C LEU A 400 -11.76 32.38 -2.43
N ASN A 401 -10.46 32.60 -2.21
CA ASN A 401 -9.40 32.34 -3.18
C ASN A 401 -8.90 30.92 -3.01
N ILE A 402 -8.83 30.19 -4.12
CA ILE A 402 -8.31 28.83 -4.25
C ILE A 402 -7.25 28.90 -5.34
N ASN A 403 -5.98 28.78 -4.96
CA ASN A 403 -4.85 28.90 -5.86
C ASN A 403 -4.07 27.59 -5.89
N SER A 404 -3.57 27.19 -7.04
CA SER A 404 -2.56 26.14 -7.19
C SER A 404 -1.24 26.77 -7.65
N GLU A 405 -0.33 25.98 -8.23
CA GLU A 405 0.94 26.50 -8.76
C GLU A 405 0.70 27.42 -9.97
N ASN A 406 -0.22 27.03 -10.86
CA ASN A 406 -0.49 27.71 -12.13
C ASN A 406 -1.96 28.14 -12.31
N SER A 407 -2.85 27.86 -11.34
CA SER A 407 -4.27 28.22 -11.42
C SER A 407 -4.72 29.14 -10.28
N THR A 408 -5.68 30.03 -10.55
CA THR A 408 -6.31 30.92 -9.57
C THR A 408 -7.82 30.85 -9.69
N LEU A 409 -8.54 30.79 -8.58
CA LEU A 409 -10.00 30.76 -8.57
C LEU A 409 -10.53 31.58 -7.39
N THR A 410 -11.35 32.56 -7.67
CA THR A 410 -12.04 33.37 -6.67
C THR A 410 -13.53 33.07 -6.70
N LEU A 411 -14.06 32.68 -5.54
CA LEU A 411 -15.48 32.46 -5.30
C LEU A 411 -16.02 33.53 -4.34
N ALA A 412 -17.22 34.01 -4.60
CA ALA A 412 -17.97 34.88 -3.68
C ALA A 412 -19.45 34.49 -3.73
N GLY A 413 -20.20 34.62 -2.65
CA GLY A 413 -21.59 34.20 -2.66
C GLY A 413 -22.21 33.92 -1.31
N LYS A 414 -23.45 33.44 -1.33
CA LYS A 414 -24.22 33.10 -0.13
C LYS A 414 -24.65 31.65 -0.17
N VAL A 415 -24.49 30.94 0.94
CA VAL A 415 -24.93 29.55 1.14
C VAL A 415 -25.81 29.49 2.38
N ASN A 416 -27.05 29.03 2.25
CA ASN A 416 -27.99 28.82 3.35
C ASN A 416 -28.36 27.34 3.41
N TRP A 417 -28.35 26.71 4.59
CA TRP A 417 -28.69 25.29 4.77
C TRP A 417 -29.89 25.05 5.71
N GLN A 418 -30.69 26.09 6.00
CA GLN A 418 -31.77 26.03 6.98
C GLN A 418 -32.95 25.15 6.55
N GLN A 419 -33.26 25.11 5.25
CA GLN A 419 -34.36 24.34 4.67
C GLN A 419 -33.87 23.45 3.51
N GLY A 420 -32.67 22.90 3.66
CA GLY A 420 -31.86 22.40 2.54
C GLY A 420 -30.87 23.47 2.08
N VAL A 421 -29.99 23.10 1.15
CA VAL A 421 -28.93 23.97 0.61
C VAL A 421 -29.54 24.91 -0.44
N ASP A 422 -29.47 26.21 -0.22
CA ASP A 422 -29.70 27.27 -1.21
C ASP A 422 -28.42 28.10 -1.32
N ALA A 423 -27.74 27.99 -2.46
CA ALA A 423 -26.45 28.60 -2.70
C ALA A 423 -26.50 29.48 -3.96
N SER A 424 -25.95 30.69 -3.88
CA SER A 424 -25.69 31.57 -5.01
C SER A 424 -24.21 31.94 -4.99
N ILE A 425 -23.47 31.52 -6.01
CA ILE A 425 -22.00 31.58 -6.08
C ILE A 425 -21.59 32.26 -7.38
N SER A 426 -20.86 33.37 -7.27
CA SER A 426 -20.12 33.99 -8.36
C SER A 426 -18.73 33.37 -8.45
N VAL A 427 -18.33 33.03 -9.67
CA VAL A 427 -17.06 32.39 -10.00
C VAL A 427 -16.25 33.34 -10.87
N LEU A 428 -15.00 33.58 -10.49
CA LEU A 428 -14.05 34.37 -11.27
C LEU A 428 -12.68 33.68 -11.27
N SER A 429 -12.05 33.59 -12.44
CA SER A 429 -10.67 33.15 -12.59
C SER A 429 -10.05 33.88 -13.78
N GLU A 430 -8.78 34.29 -13.65
CA GLU A 430 -8.00 34.86 -14.75
C GLU A 430 -7.16 33.80 -15.48
N ASN A 431 -6.83 32.71 -14.79
CA ASN A 431 -5.99 31.63 -15.31
C ASN A 431 -6.30 30.33 -14.56
N ILE A 432 -6.81 29.34 -15.28
CA ILE A 432 -6.87 27.93 -14.91
C ILE A 432 -6.00 27.15 -15.89
N SER A 433 -5.03 26.42 -15.38
CA SER A 433 -4.25 25.45 -16.14
C SER A 433 -4.79 24.04 -15.94
N THR A 434 -5.30 23.45 -17.02
CA THR A 434 -5.73 22.05 -17.02
C THR A 434 -4.56 21.07 -16.97
N GLU A 435 -3.33 21.49 -17.24
CA GLU A 435 -2.11 20.65 -17.18
C GLU A 435 -1.90 20.03 -15.79
N GLU A 436 -2.39 20.74 -14.76
CA GLU A 436 -2.33 20.30 -13.36
C GLU A 436 -3.22 19.09 -13.06
N PHE A 437 -4.19 18.80 -13.93
CA PHE A 437 -5.13 17.67 -13.82
C PHE A 437 -5.01 16.70 -14.99
N LEU A 438 -4.65 17.20 -16.17
CA LEU A 438 -4.52 16.51 -17.44
C LEU A 438 -3.20 16.94 -18.11
N PRO A 439 -2.07 16.26 -17.82
CA PRO A 439 -0.74 16.69 -18.28
C PRO A 439 -0.58 16.84 -19.81
N SER A 440 -1.47 16.25 -20.59
CA SER A 440 -1.48 16.32 -22.05
C SER A 440 -2.26 17.52 -22.63
N VAL A 441 -2.94 18.32 -21.79
CA VAL A 441 -3.81 19.42 -22.23
C VAL A 441 -3.31 20.73 -21.64
N ALA A 442 -2.48 21.43 -22.42
CA ALA A 442 -2.00 22.76 -22.09
C ALA A 442 -3.13 23.77 -22.10
N SER A 443 -3.34 24.54 -21.03
CA SER A 443 -4.35 25.60 -21.08
C SER A 443 -4.08 26.78 -20.15
N ASN A 444 -4.72 27.88 -20.50
CA ASN A 444 -4.84 29.07 -19.68
C ASN A 444 -6.25 29.61 -19.90
N LEU A 445 -7.16 29.30 -18.97
CA LEU A 445 -8.58 29.61 -19.08
C LEU A 445 -8.99 30.65 -18.03
N ALA A 446 -9.60 31.74 -18.49
CA ALA A 446 -10.37 32.65 -17.66
C ALA A 446 -11.82 32.16 -17.53
N LEU A 447 -12.35 32.17 -16.31
CA LEU A 447 -13.71 31.77 -15.98
C LEU A 447 -14.48 32.96 -15.40
N LYS A 448 -15.72 33.14 -15.83
CA LYS A 448 -16.61 34.14 -15.23
C LYS A 448 -18.07 33.69 -15.31
N GLY A 449 -18.76 33.61 -14.19
CA GLY A 449 -20.19 33.34 -14.20
C GLY A 449 -20.82 33.24 -12.83
N ASP A 450 -22.14 33.15 -12.82
CA ASP A 450 -22.93 32.96 -11.61
C ASP A 450 -23.60 31.59 -11.64
N LEU A 451 -23.65 30.93 -10.48
CA LEU A 451 -24.25 29.62 -10.27
C LEU A 451 -25.25 29.72 -9.12
N ALA A 452 -26.46 29.20 -9.32
CA ALA A 452 -27.43 29.04 -8.24
C ALA A 452 -27.83 27.58 -8.08
N VAL A 453 -27.73 27.06 -6.85
CA VAL A 453 -28.03 25.67 -6.50
C VAL A 453 -29.08 25.65 -5.41
N ARG A 454 -30.15 24.90 -5.61
CA ARG A 454 -31.15 24.62 -4.56
C ARG A 454 -31.26 23.11 -4.39
N ALA A 455 -31.10 22.60 -3.17
CA ALA A 455 -31.18 21.17 -2.86
C ALA A 455 -31.89 20.93 -1.52
N ASN A 456 -32.88 20.05 -1.50
CA ASN A 456 -33.57 19.61 -0.29
C ASN A 456 -33.90 18.11 -0.38
N GLY A 457 -33.22 17.30 0.44
CA GLY A 457 -33.26 15.84 0.32
C GLY A 457 -32.69 15.40 -1.03
N ASN A 458 -33.49 14.66 -1.81
CA ASN A 458 -33.10 14.16 -3.13
C ASN A 458 -33.46 15.10 -4.29
N LYS A 459 -34.17 16.21 -4.02
CA LYS A 459 -34.55 17.18 -5.05
C LYS A 459 -33.49 18.25 -5.14
N TRP A 460 -33.02 18.53 -6.36
CA TRP A 460 -32.02 19.55 -6.60
C TRP A 460 -32.30 20.28 -7.92
N GLN A 461 -31.85 21.53 -8.00
CA GLN A 461 -31.90 22.34 -9.20
C GLN A 461 -30.61 23.15 -9.31
N LEU A 462 -30.03 23.17 -10.50
CA LEU A 462 -28.91 24.01 -10.90
C LEU A 462 -29.40 25.03 -11.92
N ASP A 463 -29.13 26.30 -11.65
CA ASP A 463 -29.42 27.43 -12.54
C ASP A 463 -28.10 28.14 -12.85
N ILE A 464 -27.76 28.17 -14.14
CA ILE A 464 -26.59 28.83 -14.71
C ILE A 464 -27.13 29.92 -15.64
N PRO A 465 -27.31 31.16 -15.17
CA PRO A 465 -27.82 32.25 -16.00
C PRO A 465 -26.90 32.53 -17.19
N GLU A 466 -25.60 32.63 -16.92
CA GLU A 466 -24.54 32.72 -17.92
C GLU A 466 -23.20 32.36 -17.25
N PHE A 467 -22.43 31.49 -17.89
CA PHE A 467 -21.08 31.13 -17.51
C PHE A 467 -20.18 31.17 -18.74
N ALA A 468 -19.19 32.05 -18.71
CA ALA A 468 -18.23 32.29 -19.78
C ALA A 468 -16.88 31.66 -19.45
N VAL A 469 -16.29 31.03 -20.45
CA VAL A 469 -14.91 30.52 -20.45
C VAL A 469 -14.21 31.16 -21.63
N ALA A 470 -13.05 31.77 -21.42
CA ALA A 470 -12.25 32.36 -22.48
C ALA A 470 -10.77 32.05 -22.23
N GLY A 471 -9.95 31.88 -23.26
CA GLY A 471 -8.52 31.65 -23.07
C GLY A 471 -7.91 30.83 -24.18
N GLN A 472 -6.99 29.93 -23.81
CA GLN A 472 -6.34 29.03 -24.76
C GLN A 472 -6.29 27.60 -24.26
N ILE A 473 -6.45 26.64 -25.17
CA ILE A 473 -6.11 25.22 -24.99
C ILE A 473 -5.14 24.84 -26.11
N ASN A 474 -4.01 24.23 -25.79
CA ASN A 474 -2.98 23.79 -26.73
C ASN A 474 -2.57 24.90 -27.74
N ASN A 475 -2.39 26.14 -27.25
CA ASN A 475 -2.12 27.35 -28.03
C ASN A 475 -3.23 27.80 -28.99
N ALA A 476 -4.42 27.22 -28.91
CA ALA A 476 -5.58 27.64 -29.69
C ALA A 476 -6.59 28.40 -28.83
N PRO A 477 -7.16 29.50 -29.34
CA PRO A 477 -8.13 30.29 -28.60
C PRO A 477 -9.41 29.49 -28.36
N ILE A 478 -9.91 29.47 -27.14
CA ILE A 478 -11.20 28.90 -26.78
C ILE A 478 -12.12 29.97 -26.17
N ASP A 479 -13.37 29.94 -26.60
CA ASP A 479 -14.46 30.76 -26.08
C ASP A 479 -15.70 29.88 -25.91
N ALA A 480 -16.20 29.75 -24.68
CA ALA A 480 -17.42 29.03 -24.38
C ALA A 480 -18.40 29.89 -23.57
N ILE A 481 -19.69 29.77 -23.88
CA ILE A 481 -20.78 30.40 -23.14
C ILE A 481 -21.82 29.32 -22.85
N VAL A 482 -22.16 29.16 -21.57
CA VAL A 482 -23.16 28.22 -21.07
C VAL A 482 -24.24 28.97 -20.30
N ALA A 483 -25.49 28.79 -20.71
CA ALA A 483 -26.67 29.32 -20.05
C ALA A 483 -27.73 28.20 -20.02
N MET A 484 -27.96 27.62 -18.85
CA MET A 484 -28.87 26.49 -18.68
C MET A 484 -29.49 26.39 -17.28
N LYS A 485 -30.67 25.78 -17.21
CA LYS A 485 -31.29 25.33 -15.96
C LYS A 485 -31.52 23.83 -16.04
N VAL A 486 -31.29 23.10 -14.96
CA VAL A 486 -31.55 21.65 -14.88
C VAL A 486 -32.03 21.25 -13.49
N ASP A 487 -32.97 20.32 -13.40
CA ASP A 487 -33.50 19.78 -12.14
C ASP A 487 -33.22 18.27 -11.94
N ASP A 488 -33.60 17.75 -10.77
CA ASP A 488 -33.46 16.35 -10.39
C ASP A 488 -34.23 15.36 -11.30
N SER A 489 -35.20 15.85 -12.07
CA SER A 489 -35.94 15.08 -13.07
C SER A 489 -35.36 15.16 -14.49
N LEU A 490 -34.16 15.73 -14.63
CA LEU A 490 -33.47 16.00 -15.91
C LEU A 490 -34.26 16.91 -16.86
N LYS A 491 -35.24 17.67 -16.34
CA LYS A 491 -35.83 18.74 -17.13
C LYS A 491 -34.83 19.86 -17.23
N ALA A 492 -34.60 20.34 -18.43
CA ALA A 492 -33.58 21.32 -18.70
C ALA A 492 -34.07 22.40 -19.66
N SER A 493 -33.65 23.63 -19.47
CA SER A 493 -33.75 24.68 -20.48
C SER A 493 -32.34 25.11 -20.82
N ILE A 494 -31.92 24.91 -22.06
CA ILE A 494 -30.59 25.24 -22.57
C ILE A 494 -30.77 26.46 -23.46
N SER A 495 -30.66 27.64 -22.84
CA SER A 495 -30.81 28.92 -23.54
C SER A 495 -29.67 29.13 -24.52
N LYS A 496 -28.44 28.75 -24.13
CA LYS A 496 -27.26 28.82 -24.98
C LYS A 496 -26.16 27.90 -24.48
N LEU A 497 -25.71 26.98 -25.31
CA LEU A 497 -24.40 26.33 -25.16
C LEU A 497 -23.66 26.56 -26.46
N GLN A 498 -22.63 27.40 -26.41
CA GLN A 498 -21.79 27.70 -27.57
C GLN A 498 -20.34 27.53 -27.16
N ILE A 499 -19.61 26.67 -27.87
CA ILE A 499 -18.17 26.44 -27.67
C ILE A 499 -17.50 26.72 -29.00
N THR A 500 -16.51 27.61 -28.99
CA THR A 500 -15.69 27.96 -30.15
C THR A 500 -14.25 27.69 -29.77
N SER A 501 -13.54 26.90 -30.58
CA SER A 501 -12.10 26.70 -30.43
C SER A 501 -11.42 26.91 -31.78
N GLY A 502 -10.68 28.01 -31.92
CA GLY A 502 -10.18 28.48 -33.20
C GLY A 502 -11.31 28.70 -34.22
N LYS A 503 -11.42 27.79 -35.21
CA LYS A 503 -12.49 27.79 -36.23
C LYS A 503 -13.55 26.71 -36.00
N ASN A 504 -13.36 25.84 -35.01
CA ASN A 504 -14.33 24.83 -34.63
C ASN A 504 -15.45 25.48 -33.83
N GLN A 505 -16.69 25.06 -34.08
CA GLN A 505 -17.85 25.61 -33.40
C GLN A 505 -18.86 24.50 -33.07
N LEU A 506 -19.25 24.42 -31.80
CA LEU A 506 -20.37 23.61 -31.33
C LEU A 506 -21.44 24.55 -30.76
N THR A 507 -22.67 24.40 -31.24
CA THR A 507 -23.83 25.12 -30.70
C THR A 507 -24.93 24.14 -30.33
N LEU A 508 -25.52 24.29 -29.15
CA LEU A 508 -26.65 23.51 -28.66
C LEU A 508 -27.64 24.45 -27.98
N HIS A 509 -28.92 24.26 -28.28
CA HIS A 509 -30.01 25.02 -27.67
C HIS A 509 -31.29 24.18 -27.63
N GLY A 510 -32.20 24.54 -26.73
CA GLY A 510 -33.53 23.95 -26.66
C GLY A 510 -33.99 23.63 -25.26
N GLU A 511 -35.07 22.86 -25.14
CA GLU A 511 -35.69 22.52 -23.87
C GLU A 511 -35.99 21.03 -23.75
N ILE A 512 -35.97 20.55 -22.51
CA ILE A 512 -36.35 19.21 -22.09
C ILE A 512 -37.42 19.42 -21.01
N THR A 513 -38.67 19.22 -21.38
CA THR A 513 -39.82 19.37 -20.45
C THR A 513 -40.52 18.03 -20.26
N LYS A 514 -41.76 17.89 -20.74
CA LYS A 514 -42.38 16.59 -21.03
C LYS A 514 -42.05 16.10 -22.44
N GLU A 515 -41.53 17.00 -23.26
CA GLU A 515 -41.06 16.73 -24.61
C GLU A 515 -39.61 17.18 -24.73
N TRP A 516 -38.87 16.49 -25.59
CA TRP A 516 -37.62 16.96 -26.14
C TRP A 516 -37.91 18.06 -27.17
N ASP A 517 -37.11 19.11 -27.17
CA ASP A 517 -36.90 20.01 -28.32
C ASP A 517 -35.47 20.53 -28.26
N ILE A 518 -34.51 19.68 -28.60
CA ILE A 518 -33.07 19.98 -28.55
C ILE A 518 -32.53 19.97 -29.96
N SER A 519 -31.79 21.02 -30.33
CA SER A 519 -31.12 21.14 -31.62
C SER A 519 -29.64 21.46 -31.43
N GLY A 520 -28.79 20.81 -32.21
CA GLY A 520 -27.34 21.02 -32.16
C GLY A 520 -26.71 21.09 -33.54
N LYS A 521 -25.65 21.89 -33.64
CA LYS A 521 -24.79 21.99 -34.83
C LYS A 521 -23.34 21.93 -34.41
N LEU A 522 -22.56 21.17 -35.16
CA LEU A 522 -21.12 21.00 -35.02
C LEU A 522 -20.48 21.36 -36.37
N ASN A 523 -19.54 22.31 -36.34
CA ASN A 523 -18.67 22.64 -37.45
C ASN A 523 -17.22 22.37 -37.01
N LEU A 524 -16.59 21.37 -37.60
CA LEU A 524 -15.21 20.98 -37.37
C LEU A 524 -14.36 21.48 -38.53
N VAL A 525 -13.28 22.21 -38.23
CA VAL A 525 -12.34 22.73 -39.23
C VAL A 525 -10.92 22.25 -38.94
N ASN A 526 -10.48 22.32 -37.68
CA ASN A 526 -9.15 21.88 -37.25
C ASN A 526 -9.21 21.47 -35.77
N PRO A 527 -9.71 20.26 -35.44
CA PRO A 527 -9.92 19.81 -34.06
C PRO A 527 -8.63 19.42 -33.34
N ASP A 528 -7.50 19.34 -34.05
CA ASP A 528 -6.13 19.26 -33.52
C ASP A 528 -5.81 20.39 -32.53
N THR A 529 -6.49 21.54 -32.71
CA THR A 529 -6.45 22.67 -31.78
C THR A 529 -7.06 22.38 -30.39
N LEU A 530 -7.97 21.41 -30.29
CA LEU A 530 -8.54 20.97 -29.02
C LEU A 530 -7.68 19.87 -28.40
N ASP A 531 -7.29 18.90 -29.20
CA ASP A 531 -6.40 17.80 -28.83
C ASP A 531 -5.51 17.49 -30.03
N PRO A 532 -4.18 17.55 -29.93
CA PRO A 532 -3.29 17.32 -31.07
C PRO A 532 -3.42 15.92 -31.68
N ARG A 533 -4.05 14.97 -30.99
CA ARG A 533 -4.36 13.63 -31.50
C ARG A 533 -5.60 13.60 -32.38
N LEU A 534 -6.48 14.60 -32.26
CA LEU A 534 -7.67 14.74 -33.09
C LEU A 534 -7.32 15.43 -34.41
N SER A 535 -7.87 14.95 -35.53
CA SER A 535 -7.86 15.70 -36.78
C SER A 535 -9.15 15.47 -37.54
N GLY A 536 -9.41 16.32 -38.53
CA GLY A 536 -10.52 16.19 -39.45
C GLY A 536 -11.34 17.46 -39.62
N HIS A 537 -12.29 17.43 -40.53
CA HIS A 537 -13.14 18.57 -40.83
C HIS A 537 -14.49 18.12 -41.35
N GLY A 538 -15.52 18.95 -41.16
CA GLY A 538 -16.86 18.64 -41.61
C GLY A 538 -17.94 19.25 -40.72
N ASN A 539 -19.18 18.85 -40.99
CA ASN A 539 -20.35 19.40 -40.31
C ASN A 539 -21.25 18.27 -39.82
N ALA A 540 -21.88 18.47 -38.68
CA ALA A 540 -22.96 17.62 -38.20
C ALA A 540 -24.08 18.48 -37.62
N GLU A 541 -25.33 18.08 -37.87
CA GLU A 541 -26.52 18.69 -37.31
C GLU A 541 -27.44 17.59 -36.76
N PHE A 542 -28.07 17.85 -35.62
CA PHE A 542 -29.06 16.94 -35.06
C PHE A 542 -30.24 17.71 -34.44
N LYS A 543 -31.41 17.05 -34.41
CA LYS A 543 -32.57 17.51 -33.66
C LYS A 543 -33.25 16.32 -32.99
N ILE A 544 -33.52 16.47 -31.69
CA ILE A 544 -34.31 15.53 -30.89
C ILE A 544 -35.60 16.26 -30.50
N SER A 545 -36.75 15.64 -30.76
CA SER A 545 -38.08 16.23 -30.53
C SER A 545 -39.09 15.21 -30.01
N GLY A 546 -40.24 15.63 -29.49
CA GLY A 546 -41.35 14.73 -29.10
C GLY A 546 -41.32 14.27 -27.64
N GLU A 547 -42.31 13.47 -27.22
CA GLU A 547 -42.46 13.03 -25.81
C GLU A 547 -41.18 12.42 -25.22
N LEU A 548 -40.92 12.67 -23.94
CA LEU A 548 -39.70 12.23 -23.24
C LEU A 548 -39.43 10.72 -23.41
N GLU A 549 -40.48 9.90 -23.35
CA GLU A 549 -40.44 8.44 -23.51
C GLU A 549 -40.52 7.98 -24.98
N LYS A 550 -40.90 8.85 -25.92
CA LYS A 550 -41.08 8.53 -27.34
C LYS A 550 -40.43 9.59 -28.24
N PRO A 551 -39.11 9.78 -28.13
CA PRO A 551 -38.42 10.82 -28.88
C PRO A 551 -38.42 10.53 -30.39
N LYS A 552 -38.23 11.61 -31.13
CA LYS A 552 -37.99 11.65 -32.57
C LYS A 552 -36.64 12.28 -32.79
N ALA A 553 -35.71 11.50 -33.33
CA ALA A 553 -34.37 11.97 -33.65
C ALA A 553 -34.19 12.11 -35.16
N ARG A 554 -33.51 13.17 -35.57
CA ARG A 554 -32.97 13.31 -36.93
C ARG A 554 -31.54 13.82 -36.84
N TRP A 555 -30.65 13.28 -37.66
CA TRP A 555 -29.28 13.77 -37.75
C TRP A 555 -28.73 13.65 -39.16
N GLN A 556 -27.75 14.49 -39.44
CA GLN A 556 -26.91 14.41 -40.63
C GLN A 556 -25.49 14.81 -40.25
N ALA A 557 -24.51 14.01 -40.63
CA ALA A 557 -23.10 14.24 -40.38
C ALA A 557 -22.29 13.93 -41.64
N ASN A 558 -21.38 14.83 -42.00
CA ASN A 558 -20.42 14.67 -43.09
C ASN A 558 -19.06 15.12 -42.58
N LEU A 559 -18.22 14.16 -42.21
CA LEU A 559 -16.92 14.36 -41.61
C LEU A 559 -15.84 13.73 -42.50
N LYS A 560 -14.66 14.33 -42.55
CA LYS A 560 -13.54 13.91 -43.41
C LYS A 560 -12.25 13.96 -42.63
N GLN A 561 -11.32 13.08 -43.00
CA GLN A 561 -9.98 12.99 -42.44
C GLN A 561 -10.00 12.92 -40.91
N LEU A 562 -10.96 12.17 -40.37
CA LEU A 562 -11.04 11.97 -38.93
C LEU A 562 -9.84 11.14 -38.50
N ALA A 563 -9.06 11.63 -37.55
CA ALA A 563 -8.06 10.81 -36.88
C ALA A 563 -8.16 11.01 -35.37
N PHE A 564 -7.94 9.94 -34.63
CA PHE A 564 -7.71 9.94 -33.19
C PHE A 564 -6.70 8.84 -32.89
N GLU A 565 -5.49 9.22 -32.52
CA GLU A 565 -4.38 8.28 -32.29
C GLU A 565 -4.11 7.40 -33.54
N GLU A 566 -4.15 6.08 -33.41
CA GLU A 566 -4.03 5.11 -34.51
C GLU A 566 -5.29 4.97 -35.37
N TYR A 567 -6.45 5.47 -34.91
CA TYR A 567 -7.70 5.37 -35.65
C TYR A 567 -7.81 6.46 -36.70
N ARG A 568 -8.02 6.07 -37.95
CA ARG A 568 -8.19 7.02 -39.07
C ARG A 568 -9.41 6.66 -39.89
N ILE A 569 -10.18 7.65 -40.33
CA ILE A 569 -11.31 7.52 -41.25
C ILE A 569 -11.25 8.67 -42.26
N ASP A 570 -10.96 8.37 -43.52
CA ASP A 570 -10.86 9.38 -44.58
C ASP A 570 -12.18 10.12 -44.82
N ALA A 571 -13.31 9.40 -44.79
CA ALA A 571 -14.62 9.98 -44.97
C ALA A 571 -15.67 9.21 -44.18
N LEU A 572 -16.51 9.96 -43.44
CA LEU A 572 -17.64 9.46 -42.68
C LEU A 572 -18.89 10.28 -43.07
N SER A 573 -19.92 9.61 -43.56
CA SER A 573 -21.24 10.19 -43.73
C SER A 573 -22.28 9.37 -42.98
N SER A 574 -23.10 10.04 -42.19
CA SER A 574 -24.23 9.40 -41.51
C SER A 574 -25.46 10.29 -41.58
N GLU A 575 -26.58 9.69 -41.96
CA GLU A 575 -27.89 10.32 -41.85
C GLU A 575 -28.86 9.36 -41.20
N GLY A 576 -29.77 9.89 -40.41
CA GLY A 576 -30.78 9.06 -39.79
C GLY A 576 -32.00 9.79 -39.33
N HIS A 577 -33.11 9.07 -39.36
CA HIS A 577 -34.38 9.47 -38.81
C HIS A 577 -34.97 8.32 -38.01
N VAL A 578 -35.33 8.57 -36.75
CA VAL A 578 -35.93 7.59 -35.84
C VAL A 578 -37.15 8.24 -35.19
N ASP A 579 -38.32 7.60 -35.28
CA ASP A 579 -39.56 8.00 -34.61
C ASP A 579 -40.02 6.88 -33.67
N VAL A 580 -39.70 7.00 -32.38
CA VAL A 580 -40.04 5.99 -31.37
C VAL A 580 -41.55 5.87 -31.20
N ALA A 581 -42.31 6.95 -31.35
CA ALA A 581 -43.77 6.94 -31.25
C ALA A 581 -44.44 6.12 -32.36
N LYS A 582 -43.79 6.00 -33.52
CA LYS A 582 -44.21 5.14 -34.64
C LYS A 582 -43.53 3.77 -34.58
N ASN A 583 -43.52 3.14 -33.41
CA ASN A 583 -42.97 1.80 -33.24
C ASN A 583 -41.50 1.72 -33.69
N TYR A 584 -40.68 2.71 -33.31
CA TYR A 584 -39.26 2.81 -33.71
C TYR A 584 -39.04 2.86 -35.23
N LEU A 585 -39.94 3.50 -35.99
CA LEU A 585 -39.76 3.71 -37.42
C LEU A 585 -38.43 4.42 -37.69
N SER A 586 -37.53 3.73 -38.37
CA SER A 586 -36.13 4.10 -38.54
C SER A 586 -35.74 4.06 -40.01
N LYS A 587 -34.99 5.08 -40.44
CA LYS A 587 -34.25 5.09 -41.70
C LYS A 587 -32.86 5.63 -41.40
N ILE A 588 -31.87 4.75 -41.36
CA ILE A 588 -30.50 5.04 -40.95
C ILE A 588 -29.57 4.60 -42.07
N ALA A 589 -28.68 5.49 -42.49
CA ALA A 589 -27.58 5.21 -43.39
C ALA A 589 -26.27 5.67 -42.74
N PHE A 590 -25.27 4.79 -42.76
CA PHE A 590 -23.94 5.04 -42.23
C PHE A 590 -22.92 4.51 -43.24
N ASP A 591 -22.05 5.37 -43.72
CA ASP A 591 -21.00 5.04 -44.66
C ASP A 591 -19.67 5.62 -44.16
N ALA A 592 -18.66 4.75 -44.07
CA ALA A 592 -17.30 5.13 -43.71
C ALA A 592 -16.32 4.55 -44.75
N LYS A 593 -15.31 5.33 -45.14
CA LYS A 593 -14.30 4.96 -46.13
C LYS A 593 -12.90 5.29 -45.63
N GLY A 594 -11.92 4.51 -46.08
CA GLY A 594 -10.51 4.71 -45.73
C GLY A 594 -10.29 4.62 -44.23
N ILE A 595 -10.75 3.53 -43.64
CA ILE A 595 -10.67 3.28 -42.20
C ILE A 595 -9.34 2.57 -41.93
N SER A 596 -8.62 3.02 -40.91
CA SER A 596 -7.43 2.34 -40.38
C SER A 596 -7.64 2.12 -38.88
N LEU A 597 -7.54 0.86 -38.44
CA LEU A 597 -7.60 0.44 -37.04
C LEU A 597 -6.32 -0.39 -36.77
N ASP A 598 -5.44 0.03 -35.86
CA ASP A 598 -4.18 -0.68 -35.54
C ASP A 598 -3.38 -1.09 -36.80
N ASP A 599 -3.17 -0.14 -37.72
CA ASP A 599 -2.53 -0.34 -39.02
C ASP A 599 -3.22 -1.36 -39.96
N GLN A 600 -4.46 -1.78 -39.67
CA GLN A 600 -5.26 -2.62 -40.57
C GLN A 600 -6.14 -1.76 -41.48
N PRO A 601 -5.94 -1.82 -42.81
CA PRO A 601 -6.76 -1.05 -43.75
C PRO A 601 -8.13 -1.71 -43.97
N ILE A 602 -9.19 -0.94 -43.73
CA ILE A 602 -10.57 -1.24 -44.11
C ILE A 602 -11.00 -0.19 -45.14
N HIS A 603 -11.25 -0.63 -46.37
CA HIS A 603 -11.56 0.28 -47.48
C HIS A 603 -12.92 0.98 -47.30
N ALA A 604 -13.95 0.22 -46.91
CA ALA A 604 -15.29 0.76 -46.71
C ALA A 604 -16.15 -0.07 -45.75
N VAL A 605 -17.00 0.62 -45.00
CA VAL A 605 -18.09 0.04 -44.21
C VAL A 605 -19.37 0.79 -44.56
N SER A 606 -20.42 0.07 -44.94
CA SER A 606 -21.75 0.65 -45.15
C SER A 606 -22.79 -0.13 -44.36
N VAL A 607 -23.62 0.57 -43.57
CA VAL A 607 -24.73 0.00 -42.83
C VAL A 607 -26.00 0.79 -43.17
N SER A 608 -27.06 0.09 -43.54
CA SER A 608 -28.38 0.69 -43.74
C SER A 608 -29.46 -0.08 -42.97
N ILE A 609 -30.29 0.64 -42.22
CA ILE A 609 -31.43 0.08 -41.49
C ILE A 609 -32.68 0.85 -41.90
N GLU A 610 -33.71 0.14 -42.38
CA GLU A 610 -34.97 0.73 -42.80
C GLU A 610 -36.17 -0.10 -42.30
N GLY A 611 -37.17 0.56 -41.73
CA GLY A 611 -38.41 -0.07 -41.25
C GLY A 611 -38.71 0.26 -39.79
N ASP A 612 -39.63 -0.46 -39.17
CA ASP A 612 -40.02 -0.27 -37.78
C ASP A 612 -39.63 -1.48 -36.91
N LEU A 613 -40.00 -1.45 -35.63
CA LEU A 613 -39.69 -2.54 -34.70
C LEU A 613 -40.30 -3.87 -35.15
N LYS A 614 -41.48 -3.87 -35.81
CA LYS A 614 -42.19 -5.08 -36.25
C LYS A 614 -41.66 -5.64 -37.56
N GLN A 615 -41.11 -4.78 -38.43
CA GLN A 615 -40.51 -5.16 -39.69
C GLN A 615 -39.42 -4.17 -40.09
N HIS A 616 -38.17 -4.64 -40.13
CA HIS A 616 -37.03 -3.86 -40.59
C HIS A 616 -36.10 -4.70 -41.46
N LEU A 617 -35.39 -4.01 -42.35
CA LEU A 617 -34.35 -4.54 -43.21
C LEU A 617 -33.03 -3.89 -42.80
N ALA A 618 -32.06 -4.72 -42.42
CA ALA A 618 -30.68 -4.32 -42.17
C ALA A 618 -29.78 -4.86 -43.28
N LYS A 619 -28.95 -3.98 -43.85
CA LYS A 619 -27.89 -4.36 -44.80
C LYS A 619 -26.55 -3.92 -44.24
N LEU A 620 -25.56 -4.79 -44.35
CA LEU A 620 -24.18 -4.52 -43.95
C LEU A 620 -23.25 -4.92 -45.09
N SER A 621 -22.31 -4.03 -45.42
CA SER A 621 -21.18 -4.31 -46.30
C SER A 621 -19.90 -3.86 -45.64
N LEU A 622 -18.91 -4.74 -45.60
CA LEU A 622 -17.54 -4.50 -45.15
C LEU A 622 -16.61 -4.87 -46.30
N GLU A 623 -15.73 -3.94 -46.66
CA GLU A 623 -14.70 -4.13 -47.67
C GLU A 623 -13.34 -3.87 -47.04
N SER A 624 -12.48 -4.89 -46.98
CA SER A 624 -11.13 -4.80 -46.43
C SER A 624 -10.18 -5.79 -47.11
N GLU A 625 -8.88 -5.63 -46.86
CA GLU A 625 -7.87 -6.57 -47.34
C GLU A 625 -7.96 -7.94 -46.64
N THR A 626 -8.42 -7.97 -45.39
CA THR A 626 -8.43 -9.16 -44.53
C THR A 626 -9.74 -9.93 -44.57
N LEU A 627 -10.87 -9.26 -44.78
CA LEU A 627 -12.20 -9.85 -44.81
C LEU A 627 -13.23 -8.93 -45.46
N ASN A 628 -13.83 -9.40 -46.55
CA ASN A 628 -15.02 -8.80 -47.13
C ASN A 628 -16.27 -9.50 -46.58
N ALA A 629 -17.24 -8.74 -46.10
CA ALA A 629 -18.51 -9.28 -45.58
C ALA A 629 -19.71 -8.57 -46.20
N LYS A 630 -20.72 -9.32 -46.63
CA LYS A 630 -22.01 -8.77 -47.10
C LYS A 630 -23.16 -9.52 -46.44
N SER A 631 -24.05 -8.79 -45.77
CA SER A 631 -25.18 -9.34 -45.02
C SER A 631 -26.50 -8.63 -45.35
N HIS A 632 -27.58 -9.40 -45.49
CA HIS A 632 -28.95 -8.90 -45.60
C HIS A 632 -29.85 -9.63 -44.61
N ILE A 633 -30.38 -8.88 -43.63
CA ILE A 633 -31.23 -9.40 -42.57
C ILE A 633 -32.59 -8.71 -42.65
N ASN A 634 -33.65 -9.49 -42.84
CA ASN A 634 -35.01 -9.04 -42.57
C ASN A 634 -35.35 -9.44 -41.14
N GLY A 635 -35.90 -8.55 -40.34
CA GLY A 635 -36.15 -8.77 -38.93
C GLY A 635 -37.42 -8.10 -38.45
N GLY A 636 -37.90 -8.49 -37.27
CA GLY A 636 -39.10 -7.93 -36.67
C GLY A 636 -39.31 -8.45 -35.26
N LEU A 637 -39.68 -7.59 -34.32
CA LEU A 637 -39.99 -7.91 -32.94
C LEU A 637 -41.49 -7.73 -32.70
N ILE A 638 -42.19 -8.84 -32.46
CA ILE A 638 -43.63 -8.88 -32.16
C ILE A 638 -43.81 -9.65 -30.86
N ASN A 639 -44.51 -9.07 -29.87
CA ASN A 639 -44.82 -9.73 -28.59
C ASN A 639 -43.58 -10.34 -27.88
N ASN A 640 -42.48 -9.60 -27.78
CA ASN A 640 -41.20 -10.07 -27.22
C ASN A 640 -40.58 -11.27 -27.95
N GLN A 641 -40.99 -11.53 -29.20
CA GLN A 641 -40.36 -12.51 -30.07
C GLN A 641 -39.77 -11.80 -31.28
N TYR A 642 -38.44 -11.76 -31.35
CA TYR A 642 -37.74 -11.34 -32.54
C TYR A 642 -37.78 -12.48 -33.56
N THR A 643 -38.23 -12.22 -34.77
CA THR A 643 -38.18 -13.14 -35.91
C THR A 643 -37.36 -12.48 -36.99
N GLY A 644 -36.39 -13.19 -37.56
CA GLY A 644 -35.60 -12.69 -38.66
C GLY A 644 -35.28 -13.77 -39.67
N SER A 645 -34.90 -13.33 -40.86
CA SER A 645 -34.38 -14.15 -41.93
C SER A 645 -33.08 -13.53 -42.41
N LEU A 646 -31.99 -14.26 -42.29
CA LEU A 646 -30.69 -13.91 -42.87
C LEU A 646 -30.66 -14.46 -44.29
N ASN A 647 -31.05 -13.62 -45.24
CA ASN A 647 -31.20 -14.01 -46.64
C ASN A 647 -29.85 -14.28 -47.32
N LYS A 648 -28.83 -13.49 -46.98
CA LYS A 648 -27.49 -13.60 -47.55
C LYS A 648 -26.47 -13.18 -46.52
N LEU A 649 -25.46 -14.02 -46.31
CA LEU A 649 -24.24 -13.73 -45.60
C LEU A 649 -23.10 -14.32 -46.42
N ALA A 650 -22.25 -13.46 -46.98
CA ALA A 650 -21.06 -13.84 -47.72
C ALA A 650 -19.83 -13.30 -47.01
N LEU A 651 -18.89 -14.17 -46.65
CA LEU A 651 -17.61 -13.87 -46.03
C LEU A 651 -16.49 -14.29 -46.98
N LYS A 652 -15.62 -13.37 -47.39
CA LYS A 652 -14.58 -13.65 -48.38
C LYS A 652 -13.27 -12.94 -48.08
N ASN A 653 -12.16 -13.68 -48.07
CA ASN A 653 -10.81 -13.15 -48.11
C ASN A 653 -9.91 -14.03 -49.01
N GLN A 654 -8.59 -13.99 -48.82
CA GLN A 654 -7.64 -14.78 -49.63
C GLN A 654 -7.78 -16.31 -49.40
N THR A 655 -8.16 -16.74 -48.20
CA THR A 655 -8.21 -18.15 -47.79
C THR A 655 -9.64 -18.67 -47.58
N ILE A 656 -10.58 -17.80 -47.27
CA ILE A 656 -11.97 -18.09 -46.92
C ILE A 656 -12.88 -17.57 -48.03
N ASN A 657 -13.85 -18.39 -48.42
CA ASN A 657 -14.98 -18.00 -49.24
C ASN A 657 -16.19 -18.79 -48.73
N LEU A 658 -17.01 -18.17 -47.87
CA LEU A 658 -18.12 -18.82 -47.19
C LEU A 658 -19.42 -18.07 -47.46
N THR A 659 -20.48 -18.77 -47.82
CA THR A 659 -21.83 -18.22 -47.98
C THR A 659 -22.88 -19.18 -47.45
N ASN A 660 -23.99 -18.65 -46.94
CA ASN A 660 -25.17 -19.47 -46.66
C ASN A 660 -25.80 -19.96 -47.97
N GLN A 661 -26.19 -21.24 -48.03
CA GLN A 661 -26.82 -21.83 -49.23
C GLN A 661 -28.30 -21.42 -49.38
N GLN A 662 -28.99 -21.25 -48.26
CA GLN A 662 -30.40 -20.87 -48.16
C GLN A 662 -30.58 -19.80 -47.08
N ALA A 663 -31.72 -19.10 -47.11
CA ALA A 663 -32.05 -18.13 -46.07
C ALA A 663 -32.10 -18.84 -44.70
N ILE A 664 -31.50 -18.21 -43.68
CA ILE A 664 -31.47 -18.74 -42.33
C ILE A 664 -32.57 -18.02 -41.55
N ASP A 665 -33.69 -18.69 -41.36
CA ASP A 665 -34.78 -18.16 -40.55
C ASP A 665 -34.45 -18.42 -39.08
N PHE A 666 -34.56 -17.39 -38.26
CA PHE A 666 -34.32 -17.49 -36.83
C PHE A 666 -35.37 -16.73 -36.05
N SER A 667 -35.62 -17.18 -34.82
CA SER A 667 -36.42 -16.43 -33.87
C SER A 667 -35.80 -16.49 -32.48
N TYR A 668 -35.98 -15.43 -31.72
CA TYR A 668 -35.50 -15.29 -30.36
C TYR A 668 -36.62 -14.74 -29.48
N HIS A 669 -37.00 -15.48 -28.44
CA HIS A 669 -38.03 -15.10 -27.50
C HIS A 669 -37.39 -14.46 -26.27
N VAL A 670 -37.49 -13.13 -26.16
CA VAL A 670 -36.75 -12.27 -25.23
C VAL A 670 -36.90 -12.71 -23.77
N ASN A 671 -38.10 -13.16 -23.37
CA ASN A 671 -38.36 -13.53 -21.97
C ASN A 671 -37.87 -14.93 -21.60
N SER A 672 -37.94 -15.89 -22.52
CA SER A 672 -37.55 -17.29 -22.24
C SER A 672 -36.11 -17.59 -22.67
N GLY A 673 -35.47 -16.67 -23.39
CA GLY A 673 -34.17 -16.90 -24.03
C GLY A 673 -34.20 -18.01 -25.08
N GLN A 674 -35.40 -18.45 -25.51
CA GLN A 674 -35.54 -19.52 -26.49
C GLN A 674 -35.19 -18.99 -27.88
N VAL A 675 -34.27 -19.68 -28.53
CA VAL A 675 -33.81 -19.45 -29.89
C VAL A 675 -34.31 -20.60 -30.75
N ASN A 676 -34.90 -20.27 -31.90
CA ASN A 676 -35.14 -21.24 -32.96
C ASN A 676 -34.33 -20.81 -34.19
N VAL A 677 -33.63 -21.74 -34.83
CA VAL A 677 -32.88 -21.51 -36.07
C VAL A 677 -33.26 -22.60 -37.05
N SER A 678 -33.61 -22.24 -38.28
CA SER A 678 -33.94 -23.18 -39.34
C SER A 678 -32.72 -24.01 -39.73
N GLU A 679 -32.98 -25.16 -40.34
CA GLU A 679 -31.92 -25.91 -41.02
C GLU A 679 -31.19 -25.01 -42.02
N HIS A 680 -29.87 -25.04 -41.99
CA HIS A 680 -29.06 -24.32 -42.95
C HIS A 680 -27.70 -24.96 -43.14
N CYS A 681 -27.22 -24.87 -44.38
CA CYS A 681 -25.89 -25.27 -44.75
C CYS A 681 -25.07 -24.05 -45.16
N TRP A 682 -23.81 -24.07 -44.76
CA TRP A 682 -22.79 -23.14 -45.20
C TRP A 682 -21.96 -23.80 -46.28
N GLN A 683 -21.65 -23.06 -47.33
CA GLN A 683 -20.89 -23.55 -48.47
C GLN A 683 -19.73 -22.60 -48.78
N GLY A 684 -18.58 -23.19 -49.06
CA GLY A 684 -17.42 -22.50 -49.61
C GLY A 684 -16.71 -23.31 -50.68
N THR A 685 -15.49 -22.90 -51.05
CA THR A 685 -14.71 -23.57 -52.10
C THR A 685 -14.44 -25.04 -51.76
N ASN A 686 -14.02 -25.32 -50.52
CA ASN A 686 -13.72 -26.67 -49.99
C ASN A 686 -14.36 -26.94 -48.62
N THR A 687 -15.29 -26.07 -48.18
CA THR A 687 -15.93 -26.19 -46.87
C THR A 687 -17.45 -26.35 -46.99
N ALA A 688 -18.01 -27.34 -46.30
CA ALA A 688 -19.45 -27.54 -46.18
C ALA A 688 -19.80 -28.11 -44.81
N PHE A 689 -20.67 -27.39 -44.09
CA PHE A 689 -21.24 -27.85 -42.83
C PHE A 689 -22.70 -27.44 -42.72
N CYS A 690 -23.50 -28.30 -42.10
CA CYS A 690 -24.94 -28.11 -42.00
C CYS A 690 -25.38 -28.20 -40.54
N LEU A 691 -26.19 -27.23 -40.13
CA LEU A 691 -26.91 -27.24 -38.86
C LEU A 691 -28.33 -27.70 -39.15
N LYS A 692 -28.80 -28.76 -38.48
CA LYS A 692 -30.22 -29.12 -38.47
C LYS A 692 -31.05 -28.07 -37.72
N PRO A 693 -32.39 -28.10 -37.79
CA PRO A 693 -33.21 -27.15 -37.04
C PRO A 693 -32.85 -27.19 -35.55
N LEU A 694 -32.48 -26.02 -35.02
CA LEU A 694 -32.10 -25.84 -33.62
C LEU A 694 -33.26 -25.17 -32.91
N THR A 695 -33.80 -25.80 -31.87
CA THR A 695 -34.71 -25.15 -30.91
C THR A 695 -34.08 -25.28 -29.54
N ALA A 696 -33.63 -24.18 -28.97
CA ALA A 696 -32.76 -24.18 -27.81
C ALA A 696 -33.01 -23.01 -26.88
N SER A 697 -32.82 -23.23 -25.58
CA SER A 697 -32.78 -22.25 -24.51
C SER A 697 -31.67 -22.67 -23.53
N ALA A 698 -31.38 -21.87 -22.51
CA ALA A 698 -30.46 -22.28 -21.45
C ALA A 698 -30.92 -23.59 -20.75
N GLU A 699 -32.23 -23.81 -20.64
CA GLU A 699 -32.80 -24.97 -19.95
C GLU A 699 -32.89 -26.22 -20.83
N GLN A 700 -33.22 -26.09 -22.11
CA GLN A 700 -33.44 -27.25 -22.98
C GLN A 700 -33.11 -26.94 -24.43
N GLY A 701 -32.64 -27.94 -25.17
CA GLY A 701 -32.40 -27.84 -26.60
C GLY A 701 -31.75 -29.08 -27.21
N GLU A 702 -31.70 -29.08 -28.54
CA GLU A 702 -31.06 -30.10 -29.35
C GLU A 702 -30.25 -29.45 -30.46
N LEU A 703 -28.97 -29.80 -30.54
CA LEU A 703 -28.00 -29.37 -31.53
C LEU A 703 -27.57 -30.58 -32.35
N SER A 704 -27.67 -30.49 -33.68
CA SER A 704 -27.15 -31.51 -34.59
C SER A 704 -26.39 -30.80 -35.72
N LEU A 705 -25.07 -30.99 -35.73
CA LEU A 705 -24.12 -30.38 -36.67
C LEU A 705 -23.42 -31.49 -37.44
N ALA A 706 -23.43 -31.40 -38.77
CA ALA A 706 -22.71 -32.30 -39.65
C ALA A 706 -21.58 -31.55 -40.37
N LEU A 707 -20.35 -32.07 -40.26
CA LEU A 707 -19.15 -31.63 -40.96
C LEU A 707 -18.87 -32.64 -42.07
N THR A 708 -19.25 -32.34 -43.31
CA THR A 708 -19.01 -33.27 -44.44
C THR A 708 -17.61 -33.10 -45.00
N HIS A 709 -17.19 -31.85 -45.23
CA HIS A 709 -15.85 -31.46 -45.61
C HIS A 709 -15.59 -30.09 -44.99
N PHE A 710 -15.11 -30.01 -43.75
CA PHE A 710 -14.83 -28.73 -43.10
C PHE A 710 -13.37 -28.34 -43.31
N ASP A 711 -13.13 -27.41 -44.23
CA ASP A 711 -11.80 -26.82 -44.44
C ASP A 711 -11.36 -26.02 -43.20
N LEU A 712 -10.23 -26.43 -42.60
CA LEU A 712 -9.69 -25.82 -41.40
C LEU A 712 -9.26 -24.37 -41.58
N SER A 713 -9.06 -23.89 -42.82
CA SER A 713 -8.76 -22.48 -43.09
C SER A 713 -9.83 -21.52 -42.56
N VAL A 714 -11.07 -21.98 -42.36
CA VAL A 714 -12.14 -21.20 -41.73
C VAL A 714 -11.79 -20.81 -40.28
N LEU A 715 -10.98 -21.61 -39.57
CA LEU A 715 -10.55 -21.32 -38.21
C LEU A 715 -9.55 -20.15 -38.12
N THR A 716 -9.02 -19.66 -39.24
CA THR A 716 -8.20 -18.42 -39.26
C THR A 716 -8.96 -17.19 -38.80
N LEU A 717 -10.30 -17.22 -38.79
CA LEU A 717 -11.13 -16.14 -38.20
C LEU A 717 -11.05 -16.09 -36.67
N ALA A 718 -10.65 -17.19 -36.01
CA ALA A 718 -10.61 -17.32 -34.56
C ALA A 718 -9.19 -17.51 -34.00
N LEU A 719 -8.25 -18.01 -34.81
CA LEU A 719 -6.87 -18.23 -34.42
C LEU A 719 -6.01 -16.96 -34.60
N PRO A 720 -4.90 -16.80 -33.84
CA PRO A 720 -3.91 -15.76 -34.08
C PRO A 720 -3.38 -15.80 -35.51
N LYS A 721 -3.04 -14.64 -36.09
CA LYS A 721 -2.48 -14.55 -37.47
C LYS A 721 -1.18 -15.36 -37.65
N SER A 722 -0.47 -15.65 -36.56
CA SER A 722 0.74 -16.48 -36.55
C SER A 722 0.46 -17.96 -36.74
N ILE A 723 -0.78 -18.42 -36.55
CA ILE A 723 -1.17 -19.83 -36.70
C ILE A 723 -2.08 -19.96 -37.91
N THR A 724 -1.59 -20.62 -38.96
CA THR A 724 -2.39 -20.93 -40.15
C THR A 724 -2.73 -22.42 -40.16
N PRO A 725 -3.97 -22.80 -39.83
CA PRO A 725 -4.44 -24.16 -39.94
C PRO A 725 -4.76 -24.51 -41.41
N ALA A 726 -4.48 -25.75 -41.78
CA ALA A 726 -4.80 -26.33 -43.07
C ALA A 726 -5.25 -27.78 -42.88
N GLY A 727 -5.99 -28.32 -43.85
CA GLY A 727 -6.54 -29.67 -43.82
C GLY A 727 -8.06 -29.70 -43.72
N GLN A 728 -8.63 -30.89 -43.66
CA GLN A 728 -10.09 -31.08 -43.64
C GLN A 728 -10.53 -31.89 -42.43
N LEU A 729 -11.61 -31.47 -41.79
CA LEU A 729 -12.30 -32.25 -40.76
C LEU A 729 -13.60 -32.84 -41.33
N VAL A 730 -13.86 -34.10 -41.00
CA VAL A 730 -15.13 -34.77 -41.25
C VAL A 730 -15.68 -35.27 -39.93
N GLY A 731 -16.97 -35.09 -39.67
CA GLY A 731 -17.52 -35.45 -38.39
C GLY A 731 -18.97 -35.04 -38.17
N HIS A 732 -19.45 -35.31 -36.96
CA HIS A 732 -20.76 -34.88 -36.49
C HIS A 732 -20.71 -34.53 -35.01
N LEU A 733 -21.65 -33.71 -34.58
CA LEU A 733 -21.89 -33.34 -33.19
C LEU A 733 -23.41 -33.30 -32.96
N ASP A 734 -23.91 -34.24 -32.16
CA ASP A 734 -25.29 -34.31 -31.71
C ASP A 734 -25.32 -34.11 -30.19
N ALA A 735 -25.96 -33.05 -29.71
CA ALA A 735 -26.09 -32.73 -28.29
C ALA A 735 -27.54 -32.43 -27.93
N ARG A 736 -28.01 -32.95 -26.79
CA ARG A 736 -29.35 -32.68 -26.23
C ARG A 736 -29.23 -32.36 -24.76
N TRP A 737 -29.98 -31.36 -24.29
CA TRP A 737 -30.04 -30.98 -22.88
C TRP A 737 -31.48 -30.64 -22.46
N GLN A 738 -31.77 -30.81 -21.16
CA GLN A 738 -33.07 -30.51 -20.55
C GLN A 738 -32.90 -30.16 -19.06
N ASN A 739 -33.65 -29.17 -18.58
CA ASN A 739 -33.55 -28.59 -17.24
C ASN A 739 -32.11 -28.18 -16.87
N GLY A 740 -31.39 -27.58 -17.83
CA GLY A 740 -30.00 -27.14 -17.68
C GLY A 740 -28.97 -28.28 -17.62
N LYS A 741 -29.38 -29.53 -17.86
CA LYS A 741 -28.51 -30.72 -17.80
C LYS A 741 -28.37 -31.39 -19.15
N LEU A 742 -27.14 -31.75 -19.50
CA LEU A 742 -26.84 -32.54 -20.70
C LEU A 742 -27.52 -33.92 -20.61
N LEU A 743 -28.37 -34.26 -21.58
CA LEU A 743 -29.03 -35.56 -21.72
C LEU A 743 -28.20 -36.54 -22.53
N SER A 744 -27.68 -36.08 -23.67
CA SER A 744 -26.82 -36.87 -24.54
C SER A 744 -25.90 -35.95 -25.33
N LEU A 745 -24.65 -36.36 -25.51
CA LEU A 745 -23.68 -35.82 -26.44
C LEU A 745 -23.11 -37.01 -27.21
N ASN A 746 -23.04 -36.91 -28.52
CA ASN A 746 -22.34 -37.84 -29.37
C ASN A 746 -21.62 -37.03 -30.44
N SER A 747 -20.30 -37.11 -30.46
CA SER A 747 -19.50 -36.44 -31.46
C SER A 747 -18.39 -37.34 -31.95
N GLU A 748 -18.16 -37.33 -33.26
CA GLU A 748 -17.03 -37.99 -33.88
C GLU A 748 -16.41 -37.01 -34.87
N ILE A 749 -15.10 -36.80 -34.76
CA ILE A 749 -14.31 -35.94 -35.65
C ILE A 749 -13.11 -36.75 -36.13
N LYS A 750 -12.88 -36.71 -37.44
CA LYS A 750 -11.81 -37.42 -38.13
C LYS A 750 -11.10 -36.49 -39.09
N SER A 751 -9.79 -36.70 -39.23
CA SER A 751 -8.98 -36.11 -40.29
C SER A 751 -7.75 -36.95 -40.59
N SER A 752 -7.20 -36.79 -41.78
CA SER A 752 -5.97 -37.44 -42.24
C SER A 752 -4.95 -36.46 -42.84
N ASP A 753 -5.21 -35.15 -42.76
CA ASP A 753 -4.42 -34.14 -43.47
C ASP A 753 -4.38 -32.78 -42.74
N VAL A 754 -4.42 -32.78 -41.40
CA VAL A 754 -4.32 -31.53 -40.63
C VAL A 754 -2.87 -31.07 -40.57
N ASN A 755 -2.67 -29.76 -40.70
CA ASN A 755 -1.38 -29.13 -40.49
C ASN A 755 -1.56 -27.74 -39.88
N PHE A 756 -0.71 -27.40 -38.91
CA PHE A 756 -0.65 -26.06 -38.33
C PHE A 756 0.69 -25.41 -38.67
N ALA A 757 0.66 -24.35 -39.47
CA ALA A 757 1.81 -23.50 -39.68
C ALA A 757 1.89 -22.47 -38.56
N ILE A 758 2.98 -22.47 -37.78
CA ILE A 758 3.25 -21.47 -36.75
C ILE A 758 4.37 -20.56 -37.26
N ASN A 759 4.11 -19.27 -37.34
CA ASN A 759 5.04 -18.25 -37.83
C ASN A 759 5.06 -17.05 -36.88
N GLU A 760 5.87 -17.14 -35.83
CA GLU A 760 6.20 -16.07 -34.89
C GLU A 760 7.70 -15.78 -34.88
N SER A 761 8.10 -14.66 -34.26
CA SER A 761 9.47 -14.12 -34.30
C SER A 761 10.57 -15.14 -33.96
N PHE A 762 10.31 -16.08 -33.05
CA PHE A 762 11.27 -17.10 -32.62
C PHE A 762 10.83 -18.54 -32.94
N ILE A 763 9.61 -18.71 -33.49
CA ILE A 763 8.98 -20.00 -33.75
C ILE A 763 8.52 -20.06 -35.19
N LYS A 764 9.17 -20.88 -36.01
CA LYS A 764 8.78 -21.06 -37.41
C LYS A 764 8.78 -22.52 -37.74
N THR A 765 7.61 -23.14 -37.63
CA THR A 765 7.47 -24.58 -37.80
C THR A 765 6.13 -24.97 -38.39
N GLN A 766 6.06 -26.21 -38.87
CA GLN A 766 4.83 -26.87 -39.29
C GLN A 766 4.57 -28.01 -38.33
N VAL A 767 3.32 -28.16 -37.91
CA VAL A 767 2.89 -29.24 -37.03
C VAL A 767 1.88 -30.10 -37.80
N PRO A 768 2.37 -31.05 -38.61
CA PRO A 768 1.49 -31.98 -39.31
C PRO A 768 0.87 -32.97 -38.32
N ILE A 769 -0.40 -33.29 -38.54
CA ILE A 769 -1.13 -34.35 -37.86
C ILE A 769 -1.68 -35.26 -38.96
N GLU A 770 -0.98 -36.36 -39.23
CA GLU A 770 -1.29 -37.26 -40.32
C GLU A 770 -2.55 -38.10 -40.05
N GLN A 771 -2.88 -38.34 -38.79
CA GLN A 771 -4.16 -38.94 -38.40
C GLN A 771 -4.68 -38.27 -37.13
N PHE A 772 -5.93 -37.83 -37.20
CA PHE A 772 -6.66 -37.30 -36.05
C PHE A 772 -8.00 -38.01 -35.95
N TYR A 773 -8.28 -38.59 -34.80
CA TYR A 773 -9.56 -39.16 -34.45
C TYR A 773 -9.93 -38.69 -33.06
N PHE A 774 -11.12 -38.14 -32.90
CA PHE A 774 -11.68 -37.74 -31.62
C PHE A 774 -13.14 -38.19 -31.57
N ASN A 775 -13.50 -38.96 -30.56
CA ASN A 775 -14.86 -39.36 -30.28
C ASN A 775 -15.19 -39.01 -28.83
N ALA A 776 -16.34 -38.37 -28.62
CA ALA A 776 -16.84 -38.04 -27.30
C ALA A 776 -18.31 -38.43 -27.19
N LYS A 777 -18.63 -39.21 -26.16
CA LYS A 777 -20.01 -39.55 -25.81
C LYS A 777 -20.25 -39.11 -24.38
N ALA A 778 -21.36 -38.44 -24.12
CA ALA A 778 -21.75 -38.13 -22.76
C ALA A 778 -23.25 -38.27 -22.55
N ASP A 779 -23.65 -38.58 -21.33
CA ASP A 779 -25.01 -38.47 -20.84
C ASP A 779 -25.00 -37.80 -19.45
N GLN A 780 -26.12 -37.84 -18.71
CA GLN A 780 -26.18 -37.24 -17.37
C GLN A 780 -25.24 -37.87 -16.35
N LYS A 781 -24.76 -39.10 -16.59
CA LYS A 781 -24.00 -39.92 -15.66
C LYS A 781 -22.59 -40.21 -16.14
N ASN A 782 -22.37 -40.38 -17.44
CA ASN A 782 -21.13 -40.89 -18.00
C ASN A 782 -20.60 -39.96 -19.10
N VAL A 783 -19.29 -39.82 -19.21
CA VAL A 783 -18.57 -39.25 -20.35
C VAL A 783 -17.52 -40.27 -20.77
N THR A 784 -17.41 -40.54 -22.06
CA THR A 784 -16.33 -41.34 -22.65
C THR A 784 -15.64 -40.47 -23.70
N LEU A 785 -14.32 -40.40 -23.65
CA LEU A 785 -13.47 -39.63 -24.56
C LEU A 785 -12.41 -40.56 -25.14
N ASP A 786 -12.45 -40.74 -26.45
CA ASP A 786 -11.46 -41.47 -27.22
C ASP A 786 -10.74 -40.49 -28.14
N ALA A 787 -9.42 -40.39 -28.03
CA ALA A 787 -8.63 -39.56 -28.94
C ALA A 787 -7.38 -40.29 -29.41
N ASN A 788 -7.15 -40.29 -30.72
CA ASN A 788 -5.93 -40.80 -31.34
C ASN A 788 -5.35 -39.71 -32.25
N LEU A 789 -4.09 -39.38 -32.03
CA LEU A 789 -3.34 -38.41 -32.81
C LEU A 789 -2.02 -39.03 -33.23
N THR A 790 -1.76 -39.07 -34.53
CA THR A 790 -0.45 -39.40 -35.11
C THR A 790 0.12 -38.15 -35.74
N SER A 791 1.33 -37.78 -35.31
CA SER A 791 2.09 -36.65 -35.81
C SER A 791 3.56 -37.04 -36.00
N SER A 792 4.14 -36.73 -37.15
CA SER A 792 5.60 -36.81 -37.32
C SER A 792 6.38 -35.87 -36.40
N VAL A 793 5.75 -34.82 -35.87
CA VAL A 793 6.36 -33.85 -34.95
C VAL A 793 6.02 -34.13 -33.48
N LEU A 794 4.78 -34.53 -33.19
CA LEU A 794 4.29 -34.74 -31.82
C LEU A 794 4.27 -36.22 -31.36
N GLY A 795 4.67 -37.15 -32.23
CA GLY A 795 4.60 -38.59 -31.95
C GLY A 795 3.17 -39.14 -32.03
N ASN A 796 2.95 -40.31 -31.42
CA ASN A 796 1.61 -40.92 -31.34
C ASN A 796 1.02 -40.75 -29.94
N ILE A 797 -0.13 -40.06 -29.86
CA ILE A 797 -0.91 -39.87 -28.63
C ILE A 797 -2.18 -40.71 -28.74
N ILE A 798 -2.38 -41.62 -27.79
CA ILE A 798 -3.56 -42.46 -27.67
C ILE A 798 -4.16 -42.19 -26.29
N SER A 799 -5.43 -41.81 -26.22
CA SER A 799 -6.13 -41.59 -24.96
C SER A 799 -7.53 -42.21 -24.97
N ASP A 800 -7.86 -42.87 -23.87
CA ASP A 800 -9.14 -43.49 -23.57
C ASP A 800 -9.52 -43.06 -22.15
N ILE A 801 -10.57 -42.25 -22.00
CA ILE A 801 -10.94 -41.64 -20.73
C ILE A 801 -12.45 -41.77 -20.50
N ASP A 802 -12.81 -42.41 -19.39
CA ASP A 802 -14.17 -42.50 -18.88
C ASP A 802 -14.34 -41.63 -17.62
N ILE A 803 -15.46 -40.91 -17.52
CA ILE A 803 -15.88 -40.18 -16.33
C ILE A 803 -17.29 -40.63 -15.98
N THR A 804 -17.47 -41.29 -14.84
CA THR A 804 -18.77 -41.74 -14.34
C THR A 804 -19.24 -40.86 -13.17
N ASP A 805 -20.55 -40.87 -12.87
CA ASP A 805 -21.17 -40.00 -11.85
C ASP A 805 -20.85 -38.50 -12.06
N VAL A 806 -21.08 -38.01 -13.28
CA VAL A 806 -20.76 -36.62 -13.72
C VAL A 806 -21.42 -35.55 -12.82
N THR A 807 -22.57 -35.84 -12.22
CA THR A 807 -23.27 -34.94 -11.29
C THR A 807 -22.80 -35.04 -9.84
N GLY A 808 -22.10 -36.12 -9.48
CA GLY A 808 -21.62 -36.40 -8.13
C GLY A 808 -20.10 -36.31 -8.04
N LYS A 809 -19.44 -37.44 -7.76
CA LYS A 809 -17.99 -37.51 -7.52
C LYS A 809 -17.15 -37.38 -8.80
N ARG A 810 -17.76 -37.53 -9.99
CA ARG A 810 -17.07 -37.48 -11.30
C ARG A 810 -15.90 -38.46 -11.34
N ALA A 811 -16.18 -39.73 -11.06
CA ALA A 811 -15.15 -40.75 -11.00
C ALA A 811 -14.50 -40.95 -12.37
N LEU A 812 -13.24 -40.56 -12.47
CA LEU A 812 -12.39 -40.63 -13.67
C LEU A 812 -11.67 -41.98 -13.70
N THR A 813 -11.64 -42.62 -14.85
CA THR A 813 -10.78 -43.77 -15.17
C THR A 813 -10.30 -43.65 -16.60
N GLY A 814 -9.02 -43.88 -16.89
CA GLY A 814 -8.55 -43.82 -18.27
C GLY A 814 -7.08 -44.15 -18.44
N LYS A 815 -6.63 -44.17 -19.68
CA LYS A 815 -5.24 -44.38 -20.09
C LYS A 815 -4.82 -43.32 -21.10
N ILE A 816 -3.63 -42.78 -20.93
CA ILE A 816 -2.95 -41.90 -21.88
C ILE A 816 -1.60 -42.52 -22.21
N GLN A 817 -1.33 -42.70 -23.50
CA GLN A 817 -0.06 -43.19 -24.00
C GLN A 817 0.53 -42.17 -24.99
N LEU A 818 1.80 -41.83 -24.80
CA LEU A 818 2.63 -41.11 -25.74
C LEU A 818 3.74 -42.04 -26.21
N GLN A 819 3.84 -42.26 -27.51
CA GLN A 819 4.85 -43.13 -28.10
C GLN A 819 5.73 -42.34 -29.06
N ALA A 820 7.05 -42.44 -28.86
CA ALA A 820 8.08 -41.94 -29.76
C ALA A 820 7.96 -40.44 -30.11
N LEU A 821 7.78 -39.57 -29.11
CA LEU A 821 7.98 -38.13 -29.34
C LEU A 821 9.48 -37.85 -29.44
N ASP A 822 9.94 -37.64 -30.66
CA ASP A 822 11.34 -37.29 -30.95
C ASP A 822 11.54 -35.77 -30.85
N PHE A 823 12.36 -35.36 -29.88
CA PHE A 823 12.67 -33.97 -29.61
C PHE A 823 13.42 -33.28 -30.75
N SER A 824 14.10 -34.02 -31.64
CA SER A 824 14.76 -33.45 -32.83
C SER A 824 13.77 -32.81 -33.81
N ASN A 825 12.52 -33.29 -33.82
CA ASN A 825 11.43 -32.73 -34.62
C ASN A 825 10.84 -31.45 -33.99
N LEU A 826 11.18 -31.12 -32.74
CA LEU A 826 10.70 -29.93 -32.02
C LEU A 826 11.62 -28.70 -32.17
N THR A 827 12.75 -28.84 -32.85
CA THR A 827 13.70 -27.72 -33.07
C THR A 827 13.06 -26.50 -33.73
N GLY A 828 12.05 -26.68 -34.59
CA GLY A 828 11.30 -25.57 -35.20
C GLY A 828 10.52 -24.68 -34.21
N PHE A 829 10.32 -25.15 -32.97
CA PHE A 829 9.67 -24.38 -31.90
C PHE A 829 10.60 -23.38 -31.19
N SER A 830 11.89 -23.37 -31.50
CA SER A 830 12.80 -22.31 -31.07
C SER A 830 14.01 -22.21 -31.96
N GLN A 831 14.18 -21.05 -32.62
CA GLN A 831 15.40 -20.75 -33.38
C GLN A 831 16.64 -20.53 -32.50
N GLN A 832 16.48 -20.55 -31.16
CA GLN A 832 17.54 -20.31 -30.19
C GLN A 832 18.04 -21.61 -29.52
N ILE A 833 17.73 -22.77 -30.09
CA ILE A 833 18.21 -24.08 -29.64
C ILE A 833 19.08 -24.67 -30.75
N ASP A 834 20.36 -24.89 -30.45
CA ASP A 834 21.34 -25.38 -31.42
C ASP A 834 21.21 -26.90 -31.61
N LYS A 835 20.92 -27.63 -30.52
CA LYS A 835 20.72 -29.09 -30.51
C LYS A 835 19.66 -29.46 -29.49
N LEU A 836 18.71 -30.30 -29.89
CA LEU A 836 17.69 -30.87 -29.03
C LEU A 836 17.31 -32.24 -29.58
N ASP A 837 17.84 -33.29 -28.97
CA ASP A 837 17.56 -34.68 -29.30
C ASP A 837 17.01 -35.41 -28.07
N GLY A 838 16.32 -36.52 -28.30
CA GLY A 838 15.83 -37.40 -27.24
C GLY A 838 14.44 -37.95 -27.56
N GLU A 839 14.12 -39.12 -27.02
CA GLU A 839 12.82 -39.77 -27.23
C GLU A 839 12.01 -39.77 -25.94
N LEU A 840 10.84 -39.14 -25.96
CA LEU A 840 9.90 -39.11 -24.86
C LEU A 840 8.79 -40.15 -25.07
N ASN A 841 8.61 -41.02 -24.08
CA ASN A 841 7.51 -41.98 -24.00
C ASN A 841 6.75 -41.82 -22.69
N ALA A 842 5.43 -42.02 -22.71
CA ALA A 842 4.60 -42.04 -21.52
C ALA A 842 3.55 -43.17 -21.58
N ASP A 843 3.35 -43.87 -20.47
CA ASP A 843 2.24 -44.78 -20.26
C ASP A 843 1.65 -44.47 -18.87
N VAL A 844 0.51 -43.79 -18.89
CA VAL A 844 -0.12 -43.21 -17.70
C VAL A 844 -1.57 -43.66 -17.62
N THR A 845 -1.99 -44.12 -16.44
CA THR A 845 -3.39 -44.37 -16.10
C THR A 845 -3.91 -43.29 -15.18
N LEU A 846 -5.15 -42.90 -15.41
CA LEU A 846 -5.88 -41.90 -14.63
C LEU A 846 -6.94 -42.62 -13.80
N SER A 847 -7.09 -42.25 -12.53
CA SER A 847 -8.16 -42.71 -11.65
C SER A 847 -8.67 -41.58 -10.73
N GLY A 848 -9.64 -41.86 -9.86
CA GLY A 848 -10.10 -40.92 -8.84
C GLY A 848 -11.21 -39.99 -9.33
N SER A 849 -11.12 -38.69 -9.05
CA SER A 849 -12.13 -37.71 -9.48
C SER A 849 -11.58 -36.83 -10.60
N ALA A 850 -12.42 -36.43 -11.56
CA ALA A 850 -12.01 -35.53 -12.64
C ALA A 850 -11.44 -34.17 -12.16
N PHE A 851 -11.76 -33.73 -10.94
CA PHE A 851 -11.20 -32.51 -10.34
C PHE A 851 -9.92 -32.73 -9.52
N SER A 852 -9.61 -33.97 -9.19
CA SER A 852 -8.41 -34.35 -8.45
C SER A 852 -7.93 -35.69 -9.00
N PRO A 853 -7.49 -35.72 -10.26
CA PRO A 853 -7.11 -36.96 -10.92
C PRO A 853 -5.91 -37.58 -10.21
N GLN A 854 -6.05 -38.86 -9.91
CA GLN A 854 -4.97 -39.71 -9.45
C GLN A 854 -4.23 -40.20 -10.68
N VAL A 855 -2.92 -40.00 -10.74
CA VAL A 855 -2.11 -40.31 -11.91
C VAL A 855 -1.14 -41.42 -11.54
N ASN A 856 -1.17 -42.52 -12.28
CA ASN A 856 -0.28 -43.66 -12.06
C ASN A 856 0.45 -44.01 -13.36
N GLY A 857 1.70 -44.44 -13.28
CA GLY A 857 2.45 -44.88 -14.46
C GLY A 857 3.79 -44.18 -14.59
N LYS A 858 4.35 -44.15 -15.80
CA LYS A 858 5.70 -43.65 -16.04
C LYS A 858 5.79 -42.78 -17.29
N LEU A 859 6.61 -41.74 -17.18
CA LEU A 859 7.12 -40.94 -18.30
C LEU A 859 8.63 -41.12 -18.33
N ALA A 860 9.19 -41.43 -19.49
CA ALA A 860 10.62 -41.67 -19.67
C ALA A 860 11.13 -40.89 -20.89
N LEU A 861 12.16 -40.07 -20.67
CA LEU A 861 12.95 -39.41 -21.69
C LEU A 861 14.30 -40.09 -21.78
N GLN A 862 14.66 -40.58 -22.96
CA GLN A 862 15.92 -41.28 -23.20
C GLN A 862 16.76 -40.57 -24.24
N GLY A 863 18.08 -40.55 -24.04
CA GLY A 863 19.02 -40.00 -25.01
C GLY A 863 18.92 -38.48 -25.19
N LEU A 864 18.56 -37.75 -24.13
CA LEU A 864 18.50 -36.28 -24.17
C LEU A 864 19.87 -35.69 -24.53
N ALA A 865 19.94 -34.94 -25.62
CA ALA A 865 21.05 -34.05 -25.92
C ALA A 865 20.51 -32.64 -26.11
N PHE A 866 21.11 -31.66 -25.44
CA PHE A 866 20.60 -30.29 -25.41
C PHE A 866 21.75 -29.27 -25.40
N LEU A 867 21.68 -28.32 -26.33
CA LEU A 867 22.59 -27.19 -26.43
C LEU A 867 21.82 -25.95 -26.87
N ALA A 868 21.97 -24.85 -26.13
CA ALA A 868 21.39 -23.58 -26.51
C ALA A 868 22.28 -22.41 -26.06
N PRO A 869 22.38 -21.30 -26.83
CA PRO A 869 23.26 -20.18 -26.51
C PRO A 869 22.89 -19.40 -25.24
N TRP A 870 21.62 -19.46 -24.82
CA TRP A 870 21.09 -18.68 -23.69
C TRP A 870 21.27 -19.36 -22.33
N THR A 871 21.76 -20.60 -22.28
CA THR A 871 21.99 -21.36 -21.05
C THR A 871 23.41 -21.88 -20.99
N PRO A 872 24.08 -21.82 -19.83
CA PRO A 872 25.43 -22.35 -19.69
C PRO A 872 25.48 -23.89 -19.63
N LEU A 873 24.32 -24.56 -19.69
CA LEU A 873 24.19 -26.01 -19.63
C LEU A 873 24.34 -26.61 -21.03
N SER A 874 25.23 -27.60 -21.16
CA SER A 874 25.37 -28.44 -22.35
C SER A 874 25.23 -29.89 -21.93
N ILE A 875 24.23 -30.57 -22.47
CA ILE A 875 23.94 -31.98 -22.19
C ILE A 875 24.26 -32.77 -23.47
N GLU A 876 25.19 -33.71 -23.38
CA GLU A 876 25.54 -34.59 -24.50
C GLU A 876 24.70 -35.87 -24.48
N GLN A 877 24.38 -36.37 -23.28
CA GLN A 877 23.54 -37.54 -23.09
C GLN A 877 22.81 -37.43 -21.76
N GLY A 878 21.53 -37.76 -21.72
CA GLY A 878 20.76 -37.77 -20.49
C GLY A 878 19.55 -38.69 -20.54
N ASN A 879 19.18 -39.23 -19.39
CA ASN A 879 17.95 -40.00 -19.21
C ASN A 879 17.18 -39.42 -18.03
N MET A 880 15.87 -39.26 -18.17
CA MET A 880 14.99 -38.82 -17.10
C MET A 880 13.75 -39.72 -17.04
N ALA A 881 13.30 -40.04 -15.85
CA ALA A 881 12.10 -40.81 -15.60
C ALA A 881 11.26 -40.15 -14.52
N ILE A 882 9.96 -40.02 -14.76
CA ILE A 882 8.97 -39.57 -13.80
C ILE A 882 8.02 -40.74 -13.56
N ASN A 883 7.99 -41.23 -12.32
CA ASN A 883 7.09 -42.28 -11.88
C ASN A 883 5.95 -41.65 -11.09
N PHE A 884 4.75 -41.65 -11.67
CA PHE A 884 3.54 -41.14 -11.04
C PHE A 884 2.92 -42.21 -10.14
N ASN A 885 2.52 -41.80 -8.94
CA ASN A 885 1.81 -42.60 -7.96
C ASN A 885 0.76 -41.72 -7.28
N ASP A 886 -0.50 -41.87 -7.69
CA ASP A 886 -1.63 -41.08 -7.22
C ASP A 886 -1.44 -39.55 -7.44
N HIS A 887 -1.50 -38.73 -6.39
CA HIS A 887 -1.20 -37.29 -6.43
C HIS A 887 0.28 -36.97 -6.17
N SER A 888 1.16 -37.93 -6.37
CA SER A 888 2.60 -37.76 -6.18
C SER A 888 3.41 -38.32 -7.34
N ALA A 889 4.62 -37.81 -7.52
CA ALA A 889 5.54 -38.33 -8.52
C ALA A 889 6.97 -38.32 -8.00
N ASN A 890 7.73 -39.36 -8.32
CA ASN A 890 9.18 -39.39 -8.12
C ASN A 890 9.86 -39.10 -9.46
N VAL A 891 10.81 -38.18 -9.45
CA VAL A 891 11.58 -37.74 -10.61
C VAL A 891 13.02 -38.19 -10.42
N ASN A 892 13.53 -38.98 -11.35
CA ASN A 892 14.92 -39.42 -11.37
C ASN A 892 15.55 -39.01 -12.70
N GLY A 893 16.76 -38.47 -12.68
CA GLY A 893 17.48 -38.10 -13.89
C GLY A 893 18.98 -38.25 -13.75
N GLU A 894 19.63 -38.66 -14.83
CA GLU A 894 21.08 -38.66 -14.97
C GLU A 894 21.45 -37.94 -16.27
N LEU A 895 22.27 -36.89 -16.17
CA LEU A 895 22.73 -36.07 -17.27
C LEU A 895 24.25 -36.10 -17.32
N PHE A 896 24.80 -36.13 -18.53
CA PHE A 896 26.22 -36.15 -18.82
C PHE A 896 26.58 -35.01 -19.78
N ASP A 897 27.66 -34.30 -19.47
CA ASP A 897 28.25 -33.33 -20.38
C ASP A 897 29.23 -34.01 -21.38
N SER A 898 29.83 -33.22 -22.26
CA SER A 898 30.83 -33.69 -23.23
C SER A 898 32.16 -34.16 -22.62
N ASN A 899 32.42 -33.87 -21.34
CA ASN A 899 33.63 -34.20 -20.60
C ASN A 899 33.47 -35.37 -19.62
N LYS A 900 32.35 -36.11 -19.69
CA LYS A 900 31.98 -37.20 -18.76
C LYS A 900 31.69 -36.73 -17.33
N GLY A 901 31.50 -35.43 -17.12
CA GLY A 901 30.92 -34.92 -15.88
C GLY A 901 29.46 -35.35 -15.77
N SER A 902 28.99 -35.63 -14.55
CA SER A 902 27.63 -36.14 -14.33
C SER A 902 26.81 -35.28 -13.39
N LEU A 903 25.51 -35.20 -13.62
CA LEU A 903 24.49 -34.66 -12.72
C LEU A 903 23.40 -35.70 -12.53
N ALA A 904 23.13 -36.04 -11.27
CA ALA A 904 22.01 -36.85 -10.84
C ALA A 904 20.96 -35.96 -10.17
N LEU A 905 19.71 -36.14 -10.58
CA LEU A 905 18.51 -35.52 -10.03
C LEU A 905 17.68 -36.61 -9.36
N ASP A 906 17.34 -36.42 -8.08
CA ASP A 906 16.39 -37.25 -7.34
C ASP A 906 15.38 -36.32 -6.68
N GLY A 907 14.11 -36.39 -7.07
CA GLY A 907 13.09 -35.48 -6.59
C GLY A 907 11.74 -36.14 -6.41
N GLN A 908 10.88 -35.45 -5.69
CA GLN A 908 9.51 -35.82 -5.40
C GLN A 908 8.61 -34.60 -5.58
N ALA A 909 7.41 -34.81 -6.09
CA ALA A 909 6.36 -33.80 -6.21
C ALA A 909 5.05 -34.34 -5.63
N ASN A 910 4.24 -33.47 -5.05
CA ASN A 910 2.91 -33.79 -4.53
C ASN A 910 1.95 -32.64 -4.87
N TRP A 911 0.81 -32.99 -5.47
CA TRP A 911 -0.26 -32.07 -5.87
C TRP A 911 -1.62 -32.45 -5.28
N GLN A 912 -1.66 -33.16 -4.16
CA GLN A 912 -2.91 -33.47 -3.45
C GLN A 912 -3.59 -32.19 -2.88
N GLY A 913 -2.79 -31.16 -2.60
CA GLY A 913 -3.20 -29.80 -2.27
C GLY A 913 -2.57 -28.79 -3.24
N GLU A 914 -2.00 -27.70 -2.71
CA GLU A 914 -1.09 -26.88 -3.53
C GLU A 914 0.15 -27.68 -3.94
N LEU A 915 0.64 -27.45 -5.16
CA LEU A 915 1.83 -28.13 -5.68
C LEU A 915 3.03 -27.88 -4.75
N SER A 916 3.55 -28.96 -4.20
CA SER A 916 4.81 -28.98 -3.46
C SER A 916 5.80 -29.91 -4.17
N ALA A 917 7.07 -29.50 -4.22
CA ALA A 917 8.12 -30.33 -4.82
C ALA A 917 9.42 -30.18 -4.03
N SER A 918 10.21 -31.24 -3.98
CA SER A 918 11.56 -31.20 -3.46
C SER A 918 12.49 -32.03 -4.33
N ALA A 919 13.67 -31.51 -4.64
CA ALA A 919 14.67 -32.21 -5.44
C ALA A 919 16.06 -32.09 -4.81
N ASN A 920 16.78 -33.19 -4.77
CA ASN A 920 18.21 -33.27 -4.48
C ASN A 920 18.98 -33.41 -5.80
N ILE A 921 19.93 -32.50 -6.03
CA ILE A 921 20.79 -32.49 -7.21
C ILE A 921 22.21 -32.74 -6.75
N LYS A 922 22.80 -33.85 -7.20
CA LYS A 922 24.20 -34.20 -6.95
C LYS A 922 24.97 -34.26 -8.25
N GLY A 923 26.15 -33.68 -8.32
CA GLY A 923 27.00 -33.79 -9.50
C GLY A 923 28.45 -34.11 -9.18
N ASN A 924 29.16 -34.54 -10.21
CA ASN A 924 30.58 -34.82 -10.18
C ASN A 924 31.25 -34.23 -11.42
N GLY A 925 31.89 -33.08 -11.26
CA GLY A 925 32.69 -32.43 -12.30
C GLY A 925 31.90 -32.01 -13.54
N PHE A 926 30.61 -31.71 -13.41
CA PHE A 926 29.75 -31.32 -14.54
C PHE A 926 30.11 -29.91 -15.02
N LYS A 927 30.41 -29.77 -16.30
CA LYS A 927 30.85 -28.53 -16.93
C LYS A 927 29.67 -27.62 -17.26
N ILE A 928 29.74 -26.41 -16.73
CA ILE A 928 28.92 -25.27 -17.12
C ILE A 928 29.79 -24.27 -17.89
N ALA A 929 29.36 -23.82 -19.07
CA ALA A 929 30.12 -22.92 -19.93
C ALA A 929 29.29 -21.71 -20.30
N LEU A 930 29.67 -20.52 -19.82
CA LEU A 930 28.99 -19.27 -20.17
C LEU A 930 29.52 -18.71 -21.50
N GLU A 931 30.82 -18.87 -21.74
CA GLU A 931 31.50 -18.54 -23.00
C GLU A 931 32.61 -19.58 -23.28
N PRO A 932 33.15 -19.67 -24.52
CA PRO A 932 34.23 -20.61 -24.83
C PRO A 932 35.44 -20.54 -23.88
N ASN A 933 35.72 -19.35 -23.32
CA ASN A 933 36.82 -19.10 -22.39
C ASN A 933 36.37 -18.82 -20.94
N LEU A 934 35.07 -18.97 -20.64
CA LEU A 934 34.49 -18.81 -19.31
C LEU A 934 33.65 -20.04 -18.95
N TRP A 935 34.24 -20.98 -18.22
CA TRP A 935 33.58 -22.23 -17.85
C TRP A 935 34.06 -22.75 -16.49
N PHE A 936 33.24 -23.58 -15.86
CA PHE A 936 33.49 -24.20 -14.57
C PHE A 936 33.05 -25.66 -14.60
N ALA A 937 33.84 -26.57 -14.01
CA ALA A 937 33.41 -27.92 -13.68
C ALA A 937 32.93 -27.95 -12.23
N ILE A 938 31.67 -28.28 -12.01
CA ILE A 938 31.00 -28.20 -10.71
C ILE A 938 30.55 -29.56 -10.20
N SER A 939 30.69 -29.76 -8.89
CA SER A 939 30.17 -30.90 -8.14
C SER A 939 29.16 -30.39 -7.10
N PRO A 940 27.91 -30.11 -7.52
CA PRO A 940 26.86 -29.63 -6.62
C PRO A 940 26.34 -30.74 -5.68
N ASN A 941 25.87 -30.34 -4.52
CA ASN A 941 24.96 -31.09 -3.64
C ASN A 941 23.91 -30.09 -3.14
N ILE A 942 22.84 -29.93 -3.91
CA ILE A 942 21.83 -28.89 -3.74
C ILE A 942 20.48 -29.55 -3.42
N ASN A 943 19.76 -28.96 -2.47
CA ASN A 943 18.36 -29.22 -2.21
C ASN A 943 17.53 -28.04 -2.71
N MET A 944 16.56 -28.33 -3.57
CA MET A 944 15.56 -27.38 -4.04
C MET A 944 14.21 -27.78 -3.45
N THR A 945 13.47 -26.83 -2.90
CA THR A 945 12.08 -27.04 -2.42
C THR A 945 11.18 -25.99 -3.04
N TYR A 946 9.98 -26.37 -3.42
CA TYR A 946 8.94 -25.50 -3.93
C TYR A 946 7.66 -25.72 -3.12
N GLU A 947 7.14 -24.67 -2.49
CA GLU A 947 5.91 -24.70 -1.71
C GLU A 947 5.30 -23.28 -1.69
N GLN A 948 3.97 -23.15 -1.73
CA GLN A 948 3.26 -21.86 -1.69
C GLN A 948 3.80 -20.81 -2.70
N GLN A 949 4.06 -21.24 -3.94
CA GLN A 949 4.64 -20.39 -5.01
C GLN A 949 6.01 -19.79 -4.69
N PHE A 950 6.76 -20.42 -3.77
CA PHE A 950 8.11 -20.00 -3.38
C PHE A 950 9.11 -21.16 -3.60
N ALA A 951 10.13 -20.91 -4.42
CA ALA A 951 11.22 -21.85 -4.67
C ALA A 951 12.45 -21.51 -3.80
N ASN A 952 12.84 -22.39 -2.88
CA ASN A 952 14.05 -22.24 -2.08
C ASN A 952 15.15 -23.18 -2.56
N ILE A 953 16.32 -22.64 -2.86
CA ILE A 953 17.48 -23.36 -3.37
C ILE A 953 18.59 -23.26 -2.33
N SER A 954 19.02 -24.38 -1.77
CA SER A 954 20.03 -24.41 -0.71
C SER A 954 21.01 -25.57 -0.84
N GLY A 955 22.23 -25.42 -0.35
CA GLY A 955 23.21 -26.50 -0.37
C GLY A 955 24.63 -26.02 -0.66
N GLN A 956 25.47 -26.92 -1.15
CA GLN A 956 26.87 -26.64 -1.45
C GLN A 956 27.18 -26.90 -2.92
N VAL A 957 27.95 -26.01 -3.55
CA VAL A 957 28.48 -26.20 -4.90
C VAL A 957 29.98 -26.15 -4.83
N ARG A 958 30.66 -27.25 -5.18
CA ARG A 958 32.12 -27.27 -5.27
C ARG A 958 32.54 -27.03 -6.72
N VAL A 959 33.44 -26.10 -6.95
CA VAL A 959 34.04 -25.82 -8.26
C VAL A 959 35.39 -26.52 -8.29
N VAL A 960 35.45 -27.66 -8.98
CA VAL A 960 36.64 -28.54 -8.99
C VAL A 960 37.66 -28.14 -10.06
N ASP A 961 37.21 -27.47 -11.12
CA ASP A 961 38.05 -26.93 -12.18
C ASP A 961 37.33 -25.73 -12.82
N GLY A 962 38.07 -24.85 -13.47
CA GLY A 962 37.46 -23.72 -14.17
C GLY A 962 38.46 -22.78 -14.79
N ARG A 963 37.97 -22.04 -15.78
CA ARG A 963 38.74 -21.02 -16.49
C ARG A 963 37.90 -19.76 -16.66
N ILE A 964 38.47 -18.64 -16.24
CA ILE A 964 37.89 -17.30 -16.37
C ILE A 964 38.80 -16.48 -17.25
N LYS A 965 38.41 -16.25 -18.50
CA LYS A 965 39.13 -15.36 -19.42
C LYS A 965 38.14 -14.55 -20.24
N VAL A 966 38.06 -13.26 -19.94
CA VAL A 966 37.16 -12.30 -20.58
C VAL A 966 37.93 -11.62 -21.73
N LYS A 967 37.27 -11.40 -22.88
CA LYS A 967 37.87 -10.61 -23.97
C LYS A 967 38.02 -9.14 -23.54
N GLU A 968 39.13 -8.51 -23.91
CA GLU A 968 39.31 -7.06 -23.72
C GLU A 968 38.20 -6.30 -24.44
N LEU A 969 37.62 -5.30 -23.76
CA LEU A 969 36.61 -4.41 -24.35
C LEU A 969 37.26 -3.54 -25.44
N PRO A 970 36.58 -3.29 -26.57
CA PRO A 970 37.09 -2.38 -27.60
C PRO A 970 37.33 -0.98 -27.04
N GLU A 971 38.34 -0.28 -27.57
CA GLU A 971 38.69 1.08 -27.14
C GLU A 971 37.47 2.01 -27.25
N GLY A 972 36.99 2.53 -26.12
CA GLY A 972 35.86 3.46 -26.04
C GLY A 972 34.65 3.01 -25.20
N ALA A 973 34.68 1.84 -24.56
CA ALA A 973 33.61 1.43 -23.65
C ALA A 973 33.62 2.25 -22.36
N VAL A 974 32.79 3.30 -22.30
CA VAL A 974 32.48 4.04 -21.07
C VAL A 974 31.22 3.40 -20.48
N SER A 975 31.23 3.03 -19.19
CA SER A 975 29.97 2.63 -18.56
C SER A 975 29.10 3.86 -18.41
N VAL A 976 27.87 3.77 -18.90
CA VAL A 976 26.82 4.75 -18.59
C VAL A 976 26.58 4.76 -17.08
N SER A 977 26.31 5.94 -16.55
CA SER A 977 26.01 6.13 -15.13
C SER A 977 24.57 5.67 -14.84
N ASP A 978 24.30 5.21 -13.62
CA ASP A 978 22.97 4.68 -13.23
C ASP A 978 21.84 5.74 -13.30
N ASP A 979 22.20 7.02 -13.48
CA ASP A 979 21.31 8.18 -13.64
C ASP A 979 21.05 8.56 -15.12
N GLU A 980 21.66 7.87 -16.08
CA GLU A 980 21.50 8.16 -17.50
C GLU A 980 20.30 7.41 -18.10
N VAL A 981 19.24 8.15 -18.44
CA VAL A 981 18.05 7.61 -19.12
C VAL A 981 18.24 7.74 -20.62
N ILE A 982 18.40 6.61 -21.32
CA ILE A 982 18.41 6.56 -22.78
C ILE A 982 16.99 6.82 -23.30
N VAL A 983 16.76 8.00 -23.83
CA VAL A 983 15.53 8.34 -24.58
C VAL A 983 15.62 7.59 -25.93
N ASP A 984 14.58 6.83 -26.28
CA ASP A 984 14.43 5.96 -27.48
C ASP A 984 14.86 4.47 -27.37
N ALA A 985 15.38 4.00 -26.23
CA ALA A 985 15.43 2.56 -25.99
C ALA A 985 14.05 2.10 -25.50
N ALA A 986 13.38 1.21 -26.24
CA ALA A 986 12.17 0.55 -25.76
C ALA A 986 12.48 -0.06 -24.38
N LYS A 987 11.93 0.54 -23.31
CA LYS A 987 12.04 0.02 -21.94
C LYS A 987 11.51 -1.41 -21.98
N GLN A 988 12.42 -2.37 -22.03
CA GLN A 988 12.09 -3.75 -21.70
C GLN A 988 11.77 -3.74 -20.21
N THR A 989 10.50 -3.49 -19.89
CA THR A 989 9.96 -3.76 -18.55
C THR A 989 10.33 -5.20 -18.25
N LYS A 990 11.25 -5.41 -17.30
CA LYS A 990 11.54 -6.74 -16.75
C LYS A 990 10.21 -7.29 -16.25
N LYS A 991 9.57 -8.15 -17.06
CA LYS A 991 8.36 -8.85 -16.64
C LYS A 991 8.77 -9.65 -15.40
N PRO A 992 8.05 -9.51 -14.28
CA PRO A 992 8.38 -10.25 -13.08
C PRO A 992 8.38 -11.74 -13.40
N LEU A 993 9.40 -12.45 -12.91
CA LEU A 993 9.43 -13.90 -12.99
C LEU A 993 8.16 -14.44 -12.34
N PRO A 994 7.48 -15.44 -12.94
CA PRO A 994 6.20 -15.94 -12.43
C PRO A 994 6.30 -16.66 -11.07
N ILE A 995 7.49 -16.77 -10.48
CA ILE A 995 7.76 -17.52 -9.24
C ILE A 995 8.71 -16.70 -8.35
N ARG A 996 8.40 -16.62 -7.05
CA ARG A 996 9.32 -16.04 -6.04
C ARG A 996 10.36 -17.07 -5.63
N TYR A 997 11.61 -16.67 -5.41
CA TYR A 997 12.66 -17.61 -5.05
C TYR A 997 13.60 -17.10 -3.95
N GLY A 998 14.25 -18.04 -3.27
CA GLY A 998 15.30 -17.83 -2.29
C GLY A 998 16.52 -18.68 -2.63
N ILE A 999 17.71 -18.14 -2.33
CA ILE A 999 19.00 -18.79 -2.58
C ILE A 999 19.77 -18.83 -1.26
N GLY A 1000 20.39 -19.98 -0.96
CA GLY A 1000 21.25 -20.22 0.19
C GLY A 1000 22.35 -21.20 -0.17
N LEU A 1001 23.29 -20.77 -1.02
CA LEU A 1001 24.30 -21.64 -1.62
C LEU A 1001 25.70 -21.35 -1.07
N SER A 1002 26.37 -22.37 -0.54
CA SER A 1002 27.79 -22.32 -0.19
C SER A 1002 28.61 -22.76 -1.40
N VAL A 1003 29.33 -21.84 -2.03
CA VAL A 1003 30.23 -22.13 -3.15
C VAL A 1003 31.65 -22.31 -2.63
N VAL A 1004 32.22 -23.49 -2.84
CA VAL A 1004 33.60 -23.85 -2.47
C VAL A 1004 34.41 -23.94 -3.75
N ILE A 1005 35.49 -23.18 -3.85
CA ILE A 1005 36.37 -23.11 -5.03
C ILE A 1005 37.67 -23.86 -4.70
N ASP A 1006 37.91 -24.97 -5.42
CA ASP A 1006 39.14 -25.76 -5.29
C ASP A 1006 40.31 -25.08 -6.05
N ASP A 1007 41.51 -25.64 -5.94
CA ASP A 1007 42.77 -25.01 -6.36
C ASP A 1007 43.09 -25.05 -7.87
N ASN A 1008 42.23 -25.66 -8.69
CA ASN A 1008 42.46 -25.77 -10.14
C ASN A 1008 41.75 -24.68 -10.96
N VAL A 1009 40.99 -23.78 -10.32
CA VAL A 1009 40.29 -22.68 -11.01
C VAL A 1009 41.28 -21.55 -11.35
N ARG A 1010 41.37 -21.17 -12.63
CA ARG A 1010 42.31 -20.15 -13.12
C ARG A 1010 41.61 -18.93 -13.69
N ILE A 1011 42.12 -17.74 -13.38
CA ILE A 1011 41.75 -16.47 -13.99
C ILE A 1011 42.91 -15.93 -14.84
N ASP A 1012 42.60 -15.46 -16.06
CA ASP A 1012 43.50 -14.77 -16.99
C ASP A 1012 42.70 -13.63 -17.63
N SER A 1013 42.62 -12.48 -16.95
CA SER A 1013 41.78 -11.35 -17.36
C SER A 1013 42.34 -10.03 -16.84
N PHE A 1014 42.27 -8.96 -17.66
CA PHE A 1014 42.70 -7.59 -17.29
C PHE A 1014 44.10 -7.51 -16.64
N GLY A 1015 45.07 -8.26 -17.18
CA GLY A 1015 46.44 -8.32 -16.66
C GLY A 1015 46.63 -9.22 -15.43
N LEU A 1016 45.58 -9.73 -14.79
CA LEU A 1016 45.66 -10.69 -13.69
C LEU A 1016 45.73 -12.12 -14.22
N ARG A 1017 46.74 -12.87 -13.76
CA ARG A 1017 46.84 -14.32 -13.91
C ARG A 1017 46.99 -14.96 -12.54
N SER A 1018 46.02 -15.77 -12.11
CA SER A 1018 46.07 -16.39 -10.79
C SER A 1018 45.28 -17.69 -10.74
N LYS A 1019 45.62 -18.57 -9.80
CA LYS A 1019 44.67 -19.58 -9.31
C LYS A 1019 43.74 -18.94 -8.29
N LEU A 1020 42.51 -19.41 -8.22
CA LEU A 1020 41.50 -18.98 -7.26
C LEU A 1020 41.23 -20.12 -6.28
N LYS A 1021 41.06 -19.81 -4.99
CA LYS A 1021 40.62 -20.76 -3.97
C LYS A 1021 39.82 -20.03 -2.90
N GLY A 1022 38.71 -20.58 -2.44
CA GLY A 1022 37.93 -19.88 -1.42
C GLY A 1022 36.54 -20.46 -1.18
N ASP A 1023 35.84 -19.84 -0.24
CA ASP A 1023 34.52 -20.27 0.22
C ASP A 1023 33.61 -19.04 0.31
N VAL A 1024 32.50 -19.04 -0.44
CA VAL A 1024 31.55 -17.92 -0.50
C VAL A 1024 30.12 -18.42 -0.31
N LEU A 1025 29.43 -17.88 0.70
CA LEU A 1025 28.02 -18.11 0.93
C LEU A 1025 27.18 -17.04 0.23
N PHE A 1026 26.33 -17.46 -0.71
CA PHE A 1026 25.36 -16.63 -1.40
C PHE A 1026 23.98 -16.78 -0.75
N LYS A 1027 23.33 -15.65 -0.42
CA LYS A 1027 22.01 -15.62 0.19
C LYS A 1027 21.07 -14.62 -0.49
N GLN A 1028 19.84 -15.02 -0.74
CA GLN A 1028 18.74 -14.18 -1.23
C GLN A 1028 17.42 -14.70 -0.66
N VAL A 1029 16.51 -13.81 -0.26
CA VAL A 1029 15.17 -14.18 0.23
C VAL A 1029 14.13 -13.32 -0.48
N GLY A 1030 13.42 -13.89 -1.45
CA GLY A 1030 12.43 -13.15 -2.25
C GLY A 1030 13.09 -12.04 -3.07
N ASP A 1031 12.56 -10.81 -2.94
CA ASP A 1031 12.99 -9.65 -3.73
C ASP A 1031 14.19 -8.90 -3.12
N THR A 1032 14.81 -9.43 -2.05
CA THR A 1032 16.05 -8.85 -1.51
C THR A 1032 17.20 -9.01 -2.50
N PRO A 1033 18.15 -8.05 -2.58
CA PRO A 1033 19.37 -8.23 -3.36
C PRO A 1033 20.16 -9.48 -2.94
N LEU A 1034 20.85 -10.10 -3.89
CA LEU A 1034 21.77 -11.20 -3.63
C LEU A 1034 22.95 -10.70 -2.80
N ILE A 1035 23.20 -11.32 -1.64
CA ILE A 1035 24.34 -11.01 -0.78
C ILE A 1035 25.35 -12.17 -0.77
N ALA A 1036 26.63 -11.87 -0.69
CA ALA A 1036 27.73 -12.81 -0.54
C ALA A 1036 28.49 -12.58 0.77
N THR A 1037 28.88 -13.66 1.44
CA THR A 1037 29.74 -13.64 2.62
C THR A 1037 30.81 -14.71 2.51
N GLY A 1038 32.09 -14.34 2.62
CA GLY A 1038 33.18 -15.30 2.48
C GLY A 1038 34.45 -14.66 1.94
N GLU A 1039 35.39 -15.50 1.50
CA GLU A 1039 36.69 -15.05 0.97
C GLU A 1039 37.11 -15.88 -0.24
N VAL A 1040 37.69 -15.21 -1.24
CA VAL A 1040 38.40 -15.84 -2.34
C VAL A 1040 39.85 -15.36 -2.33
N ALA A 1041 40.78 -16.31 -2.24
CA ALA A 1041 42.21 -16.10 -2.29
C ALA A 1041 42.75 -16.23 -3.72
N LEU A 1042 43.72 -15.38 -4.05
CA LEU A 1042 44.54 -15.43 -5.26
C LEU A 1042 45.82 -16.20 -4.92
N LEU A 1043 45.97 -17.41 -5.46
CA LEU A 1043 47.14 -18.27 -5.26
C LEU A 1043 48.04 -18.25 -6.49
N GLU A 1044 49.37 -18.24 -6.26
CA GLU A 1044 50.38 -18.29 -7.34
C GLU A 1044 50.12 -17.24 -8.43
N GLY A 1045 49.71 -16.03 -8.00
CA GLY A 1045 49.22 -14.99 -8.89
C GLY A 1045 50.29 -14.03 -9.39
N TYR A 1046 50.10 -13.52 -10.59
CA TYR A 1046 50.87 -12.44 -11.20
C TYR A 1046 49.91 -11.38 -11.71
N TYR A 1047 50.22 -10.10 -11.48
CA TYR A 1047 49.47 -8.98 -12.03
C TYR A 1047 50.38 -8.16 -12.93
N ARG A 1048 49.96 -7.99 -14.18
CA ARG A 1048 50.66 -7.17 -15.17
C ARG A 1048 49.97 -5.81 -15.27
N GLY A 1049 50.67 -4.77 -14.81
CA GLY A 1049 50.18 -3.40 -14.80
C GLY A 1049 51.34 -2.42 -14.70
N LEU A 1050 51.15 -1.17 -15.14
CA LEU A 1050 52.21 -0.13 -15.18
C LEU A 1050 53.47 -0.56 -15.96
N GLY A 1051 53.33 -1.47 -16.93
CA GLY A 1051 54.44 -2.01 -17.72
C GLY A 1051 55.27 -3.08 -16.99
N GLN A 1052 54.86 -3.50 -15.79
CA GLN A 1052 55.60 -4.41 -14.94
C GLN A 1052 54.78 -5.65 -14.58
N GLU A 1053 55.46 -6.77 -14.36
CA GLU A 1053 54.86 -8.00 -13.83
C GLU A 1053 55.13 -8.10 -12.33
N LEU A 1054 54.07 -8.10 -11.53
CA LEU A 1054 54.13 -8.12 -10.08
C LEU A 1054 53.65 -9.48 -9.56
N HIS A 1055 54.48 -10.14 -8.76
CA HIS A 1055 54.15 -11.39 -8.09
C HIS A 1055 53.27 -11.14 -6.87
N ILE A 1056 52.11 -11.78 -6.81
CA ILE A 1056 51.14 -11.63 -5.72
C ILE A 1056 51.57 -12.51 -4.54
N GLU A 1057 52.13 -11.91 -3.49
CA GLU A 1057 52.46 -12.60 -2.23
C GLU A 1057 51.21 -12.92 -1.41
N LYS A 1058 50.22 -12.02 -1.45
CA LYS A 1058 48.96 -12.16 -0.74
C LYS A 1058 47.85 -11.54 -1.56
N GLY A 1059 46.85 -12.29 -1.98
CA GLY A 1059 45.65 -11.72 -2.61
C GLY A 1059 44.40 -12.29 -1.97
N GLN A 1060 43.58 -11.43 -1.38
CA GLN A 1060 42.30 -11.81 -0.76
C GLN A 1060 41.20 -10.89 -1.26
N ILE A 1061 40.08 -11.48 -1.62
CA ILE A 1061 38.83 -10.81 -2.00
C ILE A 1061 37.78 -11.25 -0.98
N ALA A 1062 37.38 -10.35 -0.08
CA ALA A 1062 36.44 -10.64 0.99
C ALA A 1062 35.05 -10.09 0.65
N PHE A 1063 34.02 -10.91 0.81
CA PHE A 1063 32.63 -10.54 0.61
C PHE A 1063 31.93 -10.39 1.97
N ASN A 1064 31.20 -9.30 2.17
CA ASN A 1064 30.47 -9.01 3.41
C ASN A 1064 29.15 -8.25 3.17
N GLY A 1065 28.49 -8.49 2.03
CA GLY A 1065 27.33 -7.71 1.60
C GLY A 1065 26.99 -7.97 0.14
N ALA A 1066 26.81 -6.91 -0.65
CA ALA A 1066 26.50 -7.02 -2.07
C ALA A 1066 27.65 -7.69 -2.85
N VAL A 1067 27.31 -8.56 -3.81
CA VAL A 1067 28.27 -9.41 -4.55
C VAL A 1067 29.25 -8.58 -5.41
N ASP A 1068 28.79 -7.43 -5.88
CA ASP A 1068 29.53 -6.47 -6.71
C ASP A 1068 30.44 -5.53 -5.91
N LYS A 1069 30.37 -5.54 -4.57
CA LYS A 1069 31.13 -4.64 -3.68
C LYS A 1069 32.07 -5.38 -2.71
N PRO A 1070 33.00 -6.23 -3.18
CA PRO A 1070 33.92 -6.90 -2.27
C PRO A 1070 35.01 -5.96 -1.73
N LEU A 1071 35.65 -6.39 -0.65
CA LEU A 1071 36.84 -5.79 -0.08
C LEU A 1071 38.09 -6.47 -0.62
N LEU A 1072 39.03 -5.68 -1.12
CA LEU A 1072 40.32 -6.15 -1.62
C LEU A 1072 41.38 -6.06 -0.52
N ASN A 1073 42.27 -7.04 -0.47
CA ASN A 1073 43.51 -7.02 0.29
C ASN A 1073 44.59 -7.77 -0.50
N VAL A 1074 45.25 -7.04 -1.39
CA VAL A 1074 46.25 -7.58 -2.31
C VAL A 1074 47.60 -6.94 -2.03
N ARG A 1075 48.66 -7.74 -1.88
CA ARG A 1075 50.06 -7.35 -1.79
C ARG A 1075 50.81 -8.06 -2.90
N ALA A 1076 51.42 -7.28 -3.78
CA ALA A 1076 52.20 -7.80 -4.89
C ALA A 1076 53.56 -7.11 -4.93
N ILE A 1077 54.63 -7.86 -5.20
CA ILE A 1077 56.01 -7.38 -5.26
C ILE A 1077 56.54 -7.52 -6.68
N ARG A 1078 57.46 -6.64 -7.04
CA ARG A 1078 58.34 -6.85 -8.19
C ARG A 1078 59.23 -8.07 -7.92
N ASN A 1079 59.63 -8.79 -8.97
CA ASN A 1079 60.59 -9.88 -8.84
C ASN A 1079 61.90 -9.37 -8.20
N PRO A 1080 62.30 -9.87 -7.01
CA PRO A 1080 63.50 -9.41 -6.32
C PRO A 1080 64.80 -9.63 -7.10
N ASP A 1081 64.85 -10.62 -7.99
CA ASP A 1081 66.03 -10.90 -8.83
C ASP A 1081 66.29 -9.80 -9.89
N LEU A 1082 65.26 -8.97 -10.14
CA LEU A 1082 65.25 -7.84 -11.07
C LEU A 1082 65.28 -6.49 -10.34
N THR A 1083 65.68 -6.50 -9.06
CA THR A 1083 65.85 -5.30 -8.23
C THR A 1083 67.29 -5.16 -7.75
N GLU A 1084 67.86 -3.96 -7.92
CA GLU A 1084 69.18 -3.63 -7.38
C GLU A 1084 69.15 -3.59 -5.84
N ASP A 1085 70.31 -3.80 -5.22
CA ASP A 1085 70.53 -3.70 -3.77
C ASP A 1085 69.68 -4.67 -2.90
N GLY A 1086 68.97 -5.64 -3.52
CA GLY A 1086 68.12 -6.60 -2.83
C GLY A 1086 66.86 -5.99 -2.21
N VAL A 1087 66.40 -4.84 -2.74
CA VAL A 1087 65.23 -4.11 -2.23
C VAL A 1087 63.94 -4.72 -2.73
N ILE A 1088 63.06 -5.13 -1.82
CA ILE A 1088 61.72 -5.61 -2.19
C ILE A 1088 60.82 -4.40 -2.37
N ALA A 1089 60.41 -4.09 -3.59
CA ALA A 1089 59.43 -3.03 -3.88
C ALA A 1089 58.11 -3.62 -4.38
N GLY A 1090 56.99 -3.08 -3.90
CA GLY A 1090 55.67 -3.64 -4.18
C GLY A 1090 54.52 -2.66 -4.02
N ILE A 1091 53.33 -3.15 -4.33
CA ILE A 1091 52.06 -2.48 -4.11
C ILE A 1091 51.20 -3.23 -3.10
N LYS A 1092 50.44 -2.47 -2.33
CA LYS A 1092 49.42 -2.96 -1.43
C LYS A 1092 48.09 -2.27 -1.77
N LEU A 1093 47.10 -3.06 -2.15
CA LEU A 1093 45.75 -2.63 -2.49
C LEU A 1093 44.79 -3.07 -1.38
N THR A 1094 44.13 -2.14 -0.71
CA THR A 1094 43.20 -2.41 0.39
C THR A 1094 41.90 -1.62 0.26
N GLY A 1095 40.78 -2.11 0.78
CA GLY A 1095 39.50 -1.38 0.78
C GLY A 1095 38.50 -1.90 -0.26
N GLY A 1096 37.33 -1.27 -0.36
CA GLY A 1096 36.27 -1.71 -1.29
C GLY A 1096 36.63 -1.44 -2.75
N VAL A 1097 36.11 -2.27 -3.66
CA VAL A 1097 36.37 -2.12 -5.13
C VAL A 1097 35.95 -0.74 -5.66
N GLU A 1098 34.93 -0.11 -5.07
CA GLU A 1098 34.49 1.25 -5.44
C GLU A 1098 35.45 2.36 -4.97
N GLN A 1099 36.21 2.11 -3.90
CA GLN A 1099 37.16 3.06 -3.30
C GLN A 1099 38.44 2.35 -2.85
N PRO A 1100 39.24 1.79 -3.78
CA PRO A 1100 40.42 1.04 -3.43
C PRO A 1100 41.53 1.99 -3.00
N ARG A 1101 42.22 1.66 -1.91
CA ARG A 1101 43.41 2.35 -1.42
C ARG A 1101 44.66 1.62 -1.87
N LEU A 1102 45.37 2.21 -2.82
CA LEU A 1102 46.66 1.74 -3.33
C LEU A 1102 47.81 2.42 -2.55
N GLU A 1103 48.73 1.64 -2.02
CA GLU A 1103 49.95 2.10 -1.34
C GLU A 1103 51.16 1.41 -1.97
N VAL A 1104 52.21 2.17 -2.28
CA VAL A 1104 53.50 1.65 -2.74
C VAL A 1104 54.43 1.49 -1.54
N PHE A 1105 55.12 0.37 -1.42
CA PHE A 1105 56.01 0.06 -0.30
C PHE A 1105 57.37 -0.48 -0.76
N SER A 1106 58.36 -0.41 0.14
CA SER A 1106 59.66 -1.04 -0.02
C SER A 1106 60.12 -1.72 1.29
N ASP A 1107 60.99 -2.72 1.19
CA ASP A 1107 61.74 -3.31 2.30
C ASP A 1107 63.25 -3.34 1.95
N PRO A 1108 64.12 -2.58 2.66
CA PRO A 1108 63.84 -1.71 3.80
C PRO A 1108 62.94 -0.51 3.45
N LYS A 1109 62.25 0.04 4.46
CA LYS A 1109 61.23 1.09 4.29
C LYS A 1109 61.83 2.41 3.81
N MET A 1110 61.35 2.91 2.67
CA MET A 1110 61.77 4.17 2.05
C MET A 1110 60.56 5.12 1.87
N ASP A 1111 60.80 6.33 1.35
CA ASP A 1111 59.73 7.21 0.92
C ASP A 1111 58.99 6.66 -0.33
N GLN A 1112 57.77 7.15 -0.59
CA GLN A 1112 56.94 6.62 -1.67
C GLN A 1112 57.53 6.85 -3.07
N ALA A 1113 58.31 7.91 -3.27
CA ALA A 1113 58.91 8.20 -4.58
C ALA A 1113 60.05 7.23 -4.89
N MET A 1114 60.90 6.96 -3.90
CA MET A 1114 61.98 5.97 -3.98
C MET A 1114 61.42 4.55 -4.12
N ALA A 1115 60.39 4.20 -3.33
CA ALA A 1115 59.71 2.90 -3.45
C ALA A 1115 59.04 2.71 -4.83
N LEU A 1116 58.44 3.77 -5.40
CA LEU A 1116 57.86 3.74 -6.75
C LEU A 1116 58.94 3.61 -7.83
N SER A 1117 60.10 4.25 -7.67
CA SER A 1117 61.24 4.09 -8.59
C SER A 1117 61.72 2.64 -8.66
N TYR A 1118 61.91 2.00 -7.50
CA TYR A 1118 62.25 0.58 -7.44
C TYR A 1118 61.15 -0.30 -8.03
N LEU A 1119 59.87 0.05 -7.84
CA LEU A 1119 58.75 -0.70 -8.42
C LEU A 1119 58.71 -0.61 -9.96
N LEU A 1120 58.93 0.59 -10.52
CA LEU A 1120 58.82 0.87 -11.96
C LEU A 1120 60.08 0.50 -12.76
N SER A 1121 61.26 0.58 -12.14
CA SER A 1121 62.55 0.48 -12.84
C SER A 1121 63.59 -0.43 -12.16
N GLY A 1122 63.26 -1.03 -11.01
CA GLY A 1122 64.17 -1.94 -10.29
C GLY A 1122 65.33 -1.26 -9.56
N ARG A 1123 65.42 0.08 -9.56
CA ARG A 1123 66.59 0.83 -9.08
C ARG A 1123 66.21 2.14 -8.36
N PRO A 1124 67.09 2.70 -7.52
CA PRO A 1124 66.83 3.96 -6.82
C PRO A 1124 66.84 5.15 -7.78
N LEU A 1125 66.21 6.25 -7.36
CA LEU A 1125 66.35 7.54 -8.01
C LEU A 1125 67.81 8.02 -7.86
N SER A 1126 68.43 8.44 -8.96
CA SER A 1126 69.77 9.05 -8.93
C SER A 1126 69.73 10.44 -8.29
N ASP A 1127 70.76 10.80 -7.50
CA ASP A 1127 70.84 12.07 -6.74
C ASP A 1127 70.70 13.34 -7.61
N SER A 1128 70.94 13.24 -8.92
CA SER A 1128 70.78 14.33 -9.89
C SER A 1128 69.31 14.61 -10.29
N ASN A 1129 68.36 13.73 -9.95
CA ASN A 1129 66.94 13.79 -10.36
C ASN A 1129 65.96 13.94 -9.18
N SER A 1130 66.38 14.60 -8.10
CA SER A 1130 65.58 14.80 -6.88
C SER A 1130 64.39 15.79 -7.00
N SER A 1131 64.08 16.31 -8.21
CA SER A 1131 62.92 17.18 -8.44
C SER A 1131 61.69 16.40 -8.92
N SER A 1132 60.51 16.77 -8.40
CA SER A 1132 59.19 16.20 -8.74
C SER A 1132 58.85 16.18 -10.25
N ASP A 1133 59.46 17.04 -11.06
CA ASP A 1133 59.27 17.09 -12.53
C ASP A 1133 59.89 15.90 -13.28
N GLY A 1134 60.99 15.33 -12.77
CA GLY A 1134 61.64 14.15 -13.37
C GLY A 1134 60.76 12.91 -13.27
N MET A 1135 60.10 12.72 -12.11
CA MET A 1135 59.16 11.63 -11.87
C MET A 1135 57.85 11.79 -12.66
N LEU A 1136 57.34 13.01 -12.79
CA LEU A 1136 56.15 13.30 -13.60
C LEU A 1136 56.40 13.05 -15.09
N THR A 1137 57.59 13.39 -15.58
CA THR A 1137 58.03 13.12 -16.97
C THR A 1137 58.15 11.62 -17.24
N GLN A 1138 58.70 10.85 -16.29
CA GLN A 1138 58.76 9.39 -16.36
C GLN A 1138 57.37 8.73 -16.35
N LEU A 1139 56.43 9.26 -15.57
CA LEU A 1139 55.04 8.81 -15.52
C LEU A 1139 54.26 9.18 -16.81
N LEU A 1140 54.56 10.32 -17.43
CA LEU A 1140 53.96 10.77 -18.69
C LEU A 1140 54.48 9.96 -19.89
N LEU A 1141 55.78 9.61 -19.91
CA LEU A 1141 56.38 8.74 -20.92
C LEU A 1141 55.87 7.30 -20.81
N SER A 1142 55.76 6.76 -19.59
CA SER A 1142 55.21 5.40 -19.37
C SER A 1142 53.73 5.31 -19.75
N ARG A 1143 52.95 6.37 -19.55
CA ARG A 1143 51.53 6.44 -19.98
C ARG A 1143 51.37 6.62 -21.50
N GLY A 1144 52.32 7.28 -22.17
CA GLY A 1144 52.39 7.37 -23.63
C GLY A 1144 52.71 6.02 -24.31
N LEU A 1145 53.55 5.21 -23.67
CA LEU A 1145 53.91 3.86 -24.12
C LEU A 1145 52.82 2.82 -23.81
N ALA A 1146 52.03 3.02 -22.76
CA ALA A 1146 50.89 2.16 -22.42
C ALA A 1146 49.69 2.28 -23.39
N ARG A 1147 49.68 3.28 -24.29
CA ARG A 1147 48.67 3.45 -25.35
C ARG A 1147 48.96 2.67 -26.65
N GLY A 1148 50.19 2.19 -26.84
CA GLY A 1148 50.52 1.25 -27.92
C GLY A 1148 50.63 -0.15 -27.33
N GLU A 1149 50.07 -1.17 -28.00
CA GLU A 1149 49.99 -2.57 -27.55
C GLU A 1149 51.32 -3.17 -27.01
N GLY A 1150 51.77 -2.87 -25.78
CA GLY A 1150 52.87 -3.55 -25.06
C GLY A 1150 54.07 -4.00 -25.91
N SER A 1151 54.42 -3.26 -26.96
CA SER A 1151 55.09 -3.87 -28.14
C SER A 1151 56.59 -4.03 -27.91
N ILE A 1152 57.17 -3.15 -27.09
CA ILE A 1152 58.61 -3.11 -26.80
C ILE A 1152 59.02 -4.24 -25.84
N THR A 1153 58.21 -4.55 -24.83
CA THR A 1153 58.46 -5.66 -23.89
C THR A 1153 58.31 -7.03 -24.56
N LYS A 1154 57.34 -7.20 -25.46
CA LYS A 1154 57.18 -8.44 -26.25
C LYS A 1154 58.35 -8.68 -27.21
N ILE A 1155 58.94 -7.62 -27.78
CA ILE A 1155 60.14 -7.72 -28.63
C ILE A 1155 61.36 -8.13 -27.79
N GLY A 1156 61.51 -7.59 -26.58
CA GLY A 1156 62.57 -7.96 -25.63
C GLY A 1156 62.50 -9.42 -25.18
N GLU A 1157 61.31 -9.90 -24.77
CA GLU A 1157 61.11 -11.29 -24.35
C GLU A 1157 61.40 -12.29 -25.48
N ALA A 1158 61.07 -11.96 -26.73
CA ALA A 1158 61.33 -12.80 -27.90
C ALA A 1158 62.83 -12.99 -28.22
N ILE A 1159 63.69 -12.08 -27.75
CA ILE A 1159 65.15 -12.14 -27.91
C ILE A 1159 65.88 -12.50 -26.60
N GLY A 1160 65.14 -12.92 -25.56
CA GLY A 1160 65.72 -13.38 -24.29
C GLY A 1160 66.14 -12.27 -23.32
N ILE A 1161 65.58 -11.06 -23.48
CA ILE A 1161 65.79 -9.93 -22.56
C ILE A 1161 64.53 -9.72 -21.73
N GLU A 1162 64.65 -9.95 -20.43
CA GLU A 1162 63.57 -9.76 -19.45
C GLU A 1162 63.56 -8.31 -18.94
N ASP A 1163 62.39 -7.85 -18.51
CA ASP A 1163 62.24 -6.58 -17.76
C ASP A 1163 62.72 -5.32 -18.51
N VAL A 1164 62.35 -5.23 -19.79
CA VAL A 1164 62.68 -4.08 -20.63
C VAL A 1164 61.95 -2.83 -20.13
N SER A 1165 62.72 -1.86 -19.65
CA SER A 1165 62.25 -0.57 -19.16
C SER A 1165 62.88 0.58 -19.96
N LEU A 1166 62.10 1.65 -20.16
CA LEU A 1166 62.57 2.91 -20.74
C LEU A 1166 62.71 3.94 -19.61
N SER A 1167 63.86 4.59 -19.54
CA SER A 1167 64.19 5.58 -18.52
C SER A 1167 64.99 6.74 -19.11
N SER A 1168 65.18 7.82 -18.36
CA SER A 1168 66.03 8.95 -18.77
C SER A 1168 67.10 9.21 -17.72
N ARG A 1169 68.32 9.55 -18.17
CA ARG A 1169 69.49 9.77 -17.31
C ARG A 1169 70.20 11.05 -17.75
N GLY A 1170 70.66 11.85 -16.78
CA GLY A 1170 71.33 13.14 -17.02
C GLY A 1170 70.36 14.32 -17.10
N SER A 1171 70.88 15.53 -16.91
CA SER A 1171 70.10 16.78 -16.88
C SER A 1171 70.67 17.81 -17.87
N GLY A 1172 69.81 18.50 -18.62
CA GLY A 1172 70.23 19.53 -19.59
C GLY A 1172 70.61 18.93 -20.94
N GLU A 1173 71.69 19.42 -21.57
CA GLU A 1173 72.12 18.93 -22.90
C GLU A 1173 72.74 17.52 -22.86
N GLU A 1174 73.04 16.98 -21.67
CA GLU A 1174 73.53 15.61 -21.47
C GLU A 1174 72.41 14.58 -21.19
N THR A 1175 71.12 14.96 -21.34
CA THR A 1175 70.01 14.03 -21.12
C THR A 1175 69.99 12.93 -22.18
N LYS A 1176 70.06 11.68 -21.74
CA LYS A 1176 69.97 10.47 -22.57
C LYS A 1176 68.68 9.70 -22.28
N VAL A 1177 68.05 9.15 -23.31
CA VAL A 1177 67.00 8.13 -23.18
C VAL A 1177 67.65 6.76 -23.18
N GLU A 1178 67.36 5.96 -22.16
CA GLU A 1178 67.95 4.64 -21.92
C GLU A 1178 66.87 3.56 -21.97
N ILE A 1179 67.08 2.55 -22.82
CA ILE A 1179 66.40 1.26 -22.78
C ILE A 1179 67.29 0.30 -21.99
N SER A 1180 66.76 -0.30 -20.94
CA SER A 1180 67.49 -1.24 -20.09
C SER A 1180 66.69 -2.52 -19.85
N GLY A 1181 67.35 -3.67 -19.80
CA GLY A 1181 66.74 -4.96 -19.47
C GLY A 1181 67.79 -5.97 -19.01
N TYR A 1182 67.36 -7.14 -18.56
CA TYR A 1182 68.23 -8.18 -18.01
C TYR A 1182 68.28 -9.39 -18.94
N VAL A 1183 69.48 -9.89 -19.25
CA VAL A 1183 69.69 -11.11 -20.05
C VAL A 1183 69.89 -12.37 -19.18
N ALA A 1184 70.26 -12.16 -17.92
CA ALA A 1184 70.35 -13.19 -16.88
C ALA A 1184 70.30 -12.50 -15.50
N PRO A 1185 70.01 -13.23 -14.40
CA PRO A 1185 70.10 -12.68 -13.05
C PRO A 1185 71.46 -12.02 -12.80
N GLY A 1186 71.45 -10.73 -12.47
CA GLY A 1186 72.65 -9.94 -12.26
C GLY A 1186 73.39 -9.48 -13.52
N ILE A 1187 72.97 -9.84 -14.75
CA ILE A 1187 73.53 -9.32 -16.02
C ILE A 1187 72.51 -8.42 -16.71
N GLN A 1188 72.74 -7.11 -16.63
CA GLN A 1188 71.92 -6.07 -17.24
C GLN A 1188 72.55 -5.58 -18.54
N VAL A 1189 71.73 -5.40 -19.58
CA VAL A 1189 72.12 -4.75 -20.84
C VAL A 1189 71.35 -3.44 -20.96
N ARG A 1190 72.07 -2.38 -21.30
CA ARG A 1190 71.55 -1.02 -21.41
C ARG A 1190 71.94 -0.45 -22.75
N TYR A 1191 71.01 0.25 -23.40
CA TYR A 1191 71.24 1.00 -24.62
C TYR A 1191 70.72 2.42 -24.43
N SER A 1192 71.61 3.39 -24.46
CA SER A 1192 71.28 4.80 -24.22
C SER A 1192 71.56 5.64 -25.46
N ILE A 1193 70.65 6.56 -25.80
CA ILE A 1193 70.79 7.53 -26.90
C ILE A 1193 70.65 8.94 -26.30
N GLY A 1194 71.60 9.82 -26.59
CA GLY A 1194 71.50 11.24 -26.25
C GLY A 1194 70.32 11.93 -26.96
N ILE A 1195 69.55 12.72 -26.21
CA ILE A 1195 68.39 13.45 -26.76
C ILE A 1195 68.85 14.63 -27.62
N PHE A 1196 69.98 15.24 -27.26
CA PHE A 1196 70.50 16.46 -27.88
C PHE A 1196 71.80 16.24 -28.66
N ASP A 1197 72.62 15.27 -28.27
CA ASP A 1197 73.75 14.75 -29.02
C ASP A 1197 73.41 13.34 -29.53
N SER A 1198 73.44 13.09 -30.84
CA SER A 1198 72.93 11.83 -31.44
C SER A 1198 73.83 10.61 -31.20
N MET A 1199 74.35 10.44 -29.99
CA MET A 1199 75.35 9.45 -29.63
C MET A 1199 74.69 8.32 -28.86
N SER A 1200 74.96 7.09 -29.31
CA SER A 1200 74.42 5.87 -28.71
C SER A 1200 75.50 5.06 -28.01
N GLU A 1201 75.22 4.59 -26.80
CA GLU A 1201 76.12 3.72 -26.04
C GLU A 1201 75.37 2.45 -25.58
N VAL A 1202 76.04 1.31 -25.65
CA VAL A 1202 75.60 0.03 -25.10
C VAL A 1202 76.45 -0.27 -23.87
N ALA A 1203 75.82 -0.52 -22.73
CA ALA A 1203 76.51 -0.95 -21.52
C ALA A 1203 76.01 -2.32 -21.07
N VAL A 1204 76.92 -3.22 -20.71
CA VAL A 1204 76.61 -4.49 -20.08
C VAL A 1204 77.16 -4.46 -18.67
N ARG A 1205 76.28 -4.55 -17.67
CA ARG A 1205 76.61 -4.52 -16.25
C ARG A 1205 76.38 -5.89 -15.65
N TYR A 1206 77.42 -6.47 -15.05
CA TYR A 1206 77.36 -7.72 -14.31
C TYR A 1206 77.59 -7.48 -12.82
N GLN A 1207 76.68 -7.93 -11.97
CA GLN A 1207 76.79 -7.89 -10.53
C GLN A 1207 77.60 -9.09 -10.02
N LEU A 1208 78.80 -8.83 -9.50
CA LEU A 1208 79.66 -9.86 -8.91
C LEU A 1208 79.26 -10.20 -7.46
N LEU A 1209 78.95 -9.17 -6.67
CA LEU A 1209 78.55 -9.24 -5.27
C LEU A 1209 77.53 -8.11 -4.99
N PRO A 1210 76.72 -8.16 -3.91
CA PRO A 1210 75.93 -7.02 -3.49
C PRO A 1210 76.79 -5.75 -3.42
N LYS A 1211 76.40 -4.71 -4.16
CA LYS A 1211 77.10 -3.43 -4.32
C LYS A 1211 78.42 -3.44 -5.11
N LEU A 1212 78.86 -4.57 -5.70
CA LEU A 1212 80.04 -4.66 -6.58
C LEU A 1212 79.64 -5.09 -8.00
N TYR A 1213 79.90 -4.23 -8.98
CA TYR A 1213 79.52 -4.42 -10.37
C TYR A 1213 80.72 -4.30 -11.31
N ILE A 1214 80.76 -5.12 -12.36
CA ILE A 1214 81.61 -4.89 -13.53
C ILE A 1214 80.70 -4.33 -14.62
N GLU A 1215 81.01 -3.15 -15.16
CA GLU A 1215 80.27 -2.54 -16.26
C GLU A 1215 81.20 -2.38 -17.47
N ALA A 1216 80.85 -3.01 -18.59
CA ALA A 1216 81.50 -2.83 -19.87
C ALA A 1216 80.65 -1.87 -20.73
N ILE A 1217 81.18 -0.70 -21.07
CA ILE A 1217 80.49 0.31 -21.87
C ILE A 1217 81.14 0.37 -23.24
N SER A 1218 80.33 0.35 -24.29
CA SER A 1218 80.76 0.55 -25.68
C SER A 1218 79.96 1.69 -26.30
N GLY A 1219 80.66 2.70 -26.80
CA GLY A 1219 80.09 3.96 -27.27
C GLY A 1219 81.14 4.79 -27.98
N LEU A 1220 81.41 6.01 -27.51
CA LEU A 1220 82.47 6.86 -28.08
C LEU A 1220 83.88 6.43 -27.62
N ASN A 1221 83.97 5.91 -26.39
CA ASN A 1221 85.13 5.23 -25.82
C ASN A 1221 84.64 3.93 -25.19
N ASP A 1222 85.36 2.83 -25.43
CA ASP A 1222 85.09 1.57 -24.76
C ASP A 1222 85.75 1.58 -23.37
N SER A 1223 84.98 1.35 -22.31
CA SER A 1223 85.48 1.25 -20.93
C SER A 1223 85.04 -0.05 -20.27
N LEU A 1224 85.87 -0.54 -19.35
CA LEU A 1224 85.52 -1.63 -18.44
C LEU A 1224 85.75 -1.13 -17.02
N ASP A 1225 84.66 -0.86 -16.33
CA ASP A 1225 84.67 -0.22 -15.02
C ASP A 1225 84.30 -1.24 -13.94
N ILE A 1226 85.03 -1.21 -12.82
CA ILE A 1226 84.64 -1.94 -11.61
C ILE A 1226 84.05 -0.92 -10.65
N LEU A 1227 82.74 -1.01 -10.44
CA LEU A 1227 81.95 -0.06 -9.68
C LEU A 1227 81.61 -0.68 -8.32
N TYR A 1228 81.96 0.01 -7.24
CA TYR A 1228 81.55 -0.38 -5.89
C TYR A 1228 80.77 0.76 -5.23
N LYS A 1229 79.55 0.47 -4.78
CA LYS A 1229 78.63 1.47 -4.23
C LYS A 1229 78.68 1.45 -2.69
N PHE A 1230 78.93 2.61 -2.08
CA PHE A 1230 78.84 2.82 -0.65
C PHE A 1230 77.63 3.71 -0.34
N ASP A 1231 76.77 3.28 0.58
CA ASP A 1231 75.72 4.12 1.12
C ASP A 1231 76.16 4.54 2.53
N TRP A 1232 76.12 5.84 2.82
CA TRP A 1232 76.34 6.37 4.17
C TRP A 1232 74.97 6.72 4.75
N ASP A 1233 74.71 6.26 5.98
CA ASP A 1233 73.49 6.62 6.72
C ASP A 1233 73.44 8.11 7.10
#